data_AF-A0A6F9BMT7-F1
#
_entry.id   AF-A0A6F9BMT7-F1
#
_cell.length_a   1.000
_cell.length_b   1.000
_cell.length_c   1.000
_cell.angle_alpha   90.00
_cell.angle_beta   90.00
_cell.angle_gamma   90.00
#
_symmetry.space_group_name_H-M   'P 1'
#
loop_
_entity.id
_entity.type
_entity.pdbx_description
1 polymer ?
#
loop_
_entity_poly.entity_id
_entity_poly.type
_entity_poly.pdbx_seq_one_letter_code
_entity_poly.pdbx_strand_id
1 'polypeptide(L)'
;MKRPTSLDCSNWSSDSKSKAGVLCAYAANQNLSSQLKGMKRLVSSNLKDLQTFANETPTQIDYLIAQYATAKYSVISDLDTMRETKEALENVRVSLEVLQEATGKLHFNLSLVRSSLNRTLNDPGCSNEDSDATTAQLCRSIHSSLAQLYVSANFTRLPDVNNHLESVNQVLKTDLNEIIQKGFSSFNDTPGMVSDQMRSVVDGARGMLDVISANISSSSKVFPVNSTLANFTNFISHTQSKIEDSYPEIDQIDFYRWICCIGLCCMVVLIVAFNFLAIMCGTMGYDKHASPTTRGCVSNTGGTLLMAGVGFSFLFSWILMGVVTATFLVGGNVEKLVCEPFHTKQLFKASYDVLDTPHLVNPEWRNFIPGYMYNDSDLDLTVESLYSNCKNNRSLYSAMRLDKVFNVTTLLNSSLYTKELGKMFDSVKIDLRGIVLLESEGKQSLIDFSETGVAEINYAAYLEEGHANSLRQIHSQLVIPMEQAMSTLNQSIRLLERTASDLPNKITDVLKTIEAAQYLISQNATHVVNQETEKYKQTIVGYFRQYKEWVRTSLTMEVAACKPFSNIVDTVEIVACSFLVDSLNTFWFGLGCCALFLLPSIILSVKLAKFYRRMDTEDVYDDIETIPMKTMEIGNNGYHNECLQGIQNPVMTSIPAYDTMTRFPRASAPPRHIDCAIGNWN
;
A
#
# COMPACT_ATOMS: atom_id res chain seq x y z
N MET A 1 22.24 -2.54 -14.05
CA MET A 1 23.70 -2.43 -13.86
C MET A 1 24.38 -3.05 -15.08
N LYS A 2 25.17 -2.29 -15.83
CA LYS A 2 26.06 -2.84 -16.87
C LYS A 2 27.22 -3.54 -16.15
N ARG A 3 27.52 -4.77 -16.56
CA ARG A 3 28.69 -5.55 -16.09
C ARG A 3 29.97 -4.70 -16.15
N PRO A 4 30.89 -4.80 -15.19
CA PRO A 4 32.25 -4.36 -15.41
C PRO A 4 32.78 -5.14 -16.62
N THR A 5 33.26 -4.42 -17.62
CA THR A 5 33.93 -4.99 -18.78
C THR A 5 35.03 -5.94 -18.31
N SER A 6 34.91 -7.22 -18.65
CA SER A 6 36.04 -8.15 -18.64
C SER A 6 37.19 -7.48 -19.38
N LEU A 7 38.38 -7.41 -18.77
CA LEU A 7 39.57 -6.98 -19.48
C LEU A 7 39.78 -7.93 -20.67
N ASP A 8 39.47 -7.47 -21.87
CA ASP A 8 39.61 -8.25 -23.09
C ASP A 8 41.10 -8.25 -23.50
N CYS A 9 41.88 -9.13 -22.88
CA CYS A 9 43.32 -9.31 -23.15
C CYS A 9 43.60 -9.97 -24.53
N SER A 10 42.60 -10.16 -25.41
CA SER A 10 42.65 -11.00 -26.62
C SER A 10 43.40 -10.40 -27.82
N ASN A 11 43.69 -9.09 -27.84
CA ASN A 11 44.17 -8.38 -29.03
C ASN A 11 45.70 -8.09 -29.11
N TRP A 12 46.55 -8.81 -28.36
CA TRP A 12 47.98 -8.47 -28.26
C TRP A 12 48.90 -9.43 -29.05
N SER A 13 49.88 -8.86 -29.77
CA SER A 13 50.78 -9.57 -30.71
C SER A 13 51.67 -10.63 -30.05
N SER A 14 52.15 -11.61 -30.83
CA SER A 14 52.71 -12.88 -30.32
C SER A 14 53.99 -12.78 -29.48
N ASP A 15 54.81 -11.73 -29.62
CA ASP A 15 55.97 -11.45 -28.75
C ASP A 15 55.61 -10.72 -27.45
N SER A 16 54.38 -10.20 -27.36
CA SER A 16 53.85 -9.47 -26.19
C SER A 16 53.09 -10.37 -25.22
N LYS A 17 52.86 -11.65 -25.56
CA LYS A 17 51.94 -12.54 -24.83
C LYS A 17 52.42 -12.98 -23.44
N SER A 18 53.73 -13.15 -23.23
CA SER A 18 54.26 -13.49 -21.88
C SER A 18 54.22 -12.30 -20.92
N LYS A 19 54.55 -11.10 -21.40
CA LYS A 19 54.40 -9.85 -20.63
C LYS A 19 52.93 -9.51 -20.38
N ALA A 20 52.06 -9.76 -21.35
CA ALA A 20 50.61 -9.63 -21.21
C ALA A 20 50.04 -10.61 -20.19
N GLY A 21 50.52 -11.86 -20.15
CA GLY A 21 50.08 -12.87 -19.18
C GLY A 21 50.33 -12.46 -17.72
N VAL A 22 51.53 -11.97 -17.40
CA VAL A 22 51.86 -11.46 -16.06
C VAL A 22 51.02 -10.22 -15.72
N LEU A 23 50.83 -9.31 -16.68
CA LEU A 23 50.00 -8.12 -16.48
C LEU A 23 48.54 -8.48 -16.24
N CYS A 24 47.95 -9.42 -16.99
CA CYS A 24 46.57 -9.88 -16.77
C CYS A 24 46.45 -10.61 -15.41
N ALA A 25 47.45 -11.41 -14.99
CA ALA A 25 47.47 -12.03 -13.65
C ALA A 25 47.59 -11.01 -12.52
N TYR A 26 48.47 -10.01 -12.65
CA TYR A 26 48.59 -8.91 -11.69
C TYR A 26 47.32 -8.07 -11.62
N ALA A 27 46.73 -7.73 -12.78
CA ALA A 27 45.48 -6.97 -12.85
C ALA A 27 44.32 -7.74 -12.20
N ALA A 28 44.22 -9.06 -12.42
CA ALA A 28 43.23 -9.91 -11.76
C ALA A 28 43.41 -9.91 -10.24
N ASN A 29 44.65 -10.04 -9.76
CA ASN A 29 44.97 -10.00 -8.34
C ASN A 29 44.59 -8.67 -7.67
N GLN A 30 44.88 -7.56 -8.35
CA GLN A 30 44.55 -6.21 -7.88
C GLN A 30 43.04 -5.94 -7.94
N ASN A 31 42.36 -6.40 -8.99
CA ASN A 31 40.92 -6.29 -9.14
C ASN A 31 40.21 -7.03 -8.00
N LEU A 32 40.63 -8.25 -7.66
CA LEU A 32 40.03 -9.00 -6.55
C LEU A 32 40.13 -8.26 -5.21
N SER A 33 41.30 -7.71 -4.85
CA SER A 33 41.45 -6.90 -3.64
C SER A 33 40.54 -5.67 -3.64
N SER A 34 40.33 -5.05 -4.81
CA SER A 34 39.39 -3.92 -4.95
C SER A 34 37.94 -4.37 -4.74
N GLN A 35 37.54 -5.48 -5.36
CA GLN A 35 36.17 -6.01 -5.24
C GLN A 35 35.85 -6.50 -3.83
N LEU A 36 36.81 -7.10 -3.11
CA LEU A 36 36.64 -7.50 -1.70
C LEU A 36 36.35 -6.30 -0.78
N LYS A 37 36.90 -5.12 -1.07
CA LYS A 37 36.51 -3.88 -0.36
C LYS A 37 35.09 -3.44 -0.71
N GLY A 38 34.67 -3.64 -1.96
CA GLY A 38 33.29 -3.39 -2.41
C GLY A 38 32.27 -4.34 -1.77
N MET A 39 32.63 -5.62 -1.60
CA MET A 39 31.82 -6.65 -0.95
C MET A 39 31.35 -6.22 0.45
N LYS A 40 32.24 -5.65 1.28
CA LYS A 40 31.88 -5.21 2.65
C LYS A 40 30.72 -4.22 2.64
N ARG A 41 30.73 -3.26 1.69
CA ARG A 41 29.65 -2.28 1.54
C ARG A 41 28.37 -2.93 1.07
N LEU A 42 28.45 -3.87 0.11
CA LEU A 42 27.28 -4.55 -0.44
C LEU A 42 26.60 -5.42 0.62
N VAL A 43 27.36 -6.22 1.36
CA VAL A 43 26.83 -7.07 2.45
C VAL A 43 26.23 -6.22 3.57
N SER A 44 26.95 -5.19 4.03
CA SER A 44 26.45 -4.28 5.07
C SER A 44 25.17 -3.55 4.64
N SER A 45 25.10 -3.07 3.39
CA SER A 45 23.89 -2.42 2.86
C SER A 45 22.70 -3.36 2.84
N ASN A 46 22.86 -4.59 2.33
CA ASN A 46 21.74 -5.53 2.25
C ASN A 46 21.28 -6.03 3.62
N LEU A 47 22.19 -6.21 4.59
CA LEU A 47 21.82 -6.54 5.97
C LEU A 47 21.05 -5.39 6.64
N LYS A 48 21.45 -4.14 6.36
CA LYS A 48 20.72 -2.96 6.82
C LYS A 48 19.33 -2.85 6.19
N ASP A 49 19.19 -3.19 4.91
CA ASP A 49 17.89 -3.25 4.24
C ASP A 49 16.98 -4.31 4.89
N LEU A 50 17.53 -5.48 5.25
CA LEU A 50 16.78 -6.49 6.02
C LEU A 50 16.38 -6.01 7.42
N GLN A 51 17.28 -5.30 8.12
CA GLN A 51 16.98 -4.73 9.43
C GLN A 51 15.87 -3.68 9.33
N THR A 52 15.91 -2.84 8.29
CA THR A 52 14.88 -1.84 8.00
C THR A 52 13.55 -2.52 7.70
N PHE A 53 13.55 -3.55 6.86
CA PHE A 53 12.39 -4.40 6.59
C PHE A 53 11.78 -4.95 7.90
N ALA A 54 12.60 -5.51 8.79
CA ALA A 54 12.14 -6.07 10.06
C ALA A 54 11.59 -5.00 11.01
N ASN A 55 12.16 -3.80 11.03
CA ASN A 55 11.72 -2.72 11.92
C ASN A 55 10.46 -1.99 11.40
N GLU A 56 10.28 -1.88 10.09
CA GLU A 56 9.15 -1.16 9.47
C GLU A 56 7.90 -2.04 9.27
N THR A 57 8.07 -3.36 9.16
CA THR A 57 6.92 -4.25 8.93
C THR A 57 5.84 -4.16 10.03
N PRO A 58 6.16 -4.09 11.34
CA PRO A 58 5.15 -3.93 12.39
C PRO A 58 4.38 -2.62 12.25
N THR A 59 5.07 -1.51 11.95
CA THR A 59 4.42 -0.19 11.82
C THR A 59 3.51 -0.12 10.59
N GLN A 60 3.88 -0.78 9.49
CA GLN A 60 3.01 -0.93 8.32
C GLN A 60 1.74 -1.74 8.65
N ILE A 61 1.87 -2.81 9.45
CA ILE A 61 0.72 -3.61 9.89
C ILE A 61 -0.17 -2.79 10.84
N ASP A 62 0.41 -2.07 11.80
CA ASP A 62 -0.32 -1.18 12.71
C ASP A 62 -1.08 -0.08 11.95
N TYR A 63 -0.49 0.46 10.87
CA TYR A 63 -1.17 1.41 9.98
C TYR A 63 -2.42 0.80 9.32
N LEU A 64 -2.32 -0.42 8.77
CA LEU A 64 -3.49 -1.11 8.18
C LEU A 64 -4.62 -1.32 9.21
N ILE A 65 -4.26 -1.63 10.46
CA ILE A 65 -5.19 -1.81 11.56
C ILE A 65 -5.82 -0.47 11.96
N ALA A 66 -5.01 0.58 12.10
CA ALA A 66 -5.49 1.92 12.45
C ALA A 66 -6.50 2.46 11.43
N GLN A 67 -6.33 2.12 10.14
CA GLN A 67 -7.25 2.54 9.09
C GLN A 67 -8.67 1.95 9.23
N TYR A 68 -8.85 0.88 10.03
CA TYR A 68 -10.19 0.41 10.39
C TYR A 68 -11.00 1.48 11.13
N ALA A 69 -10.35 2.31 11.94
CA ALA A 69 -11.02 3.39 12.67
C ALA A 69 -11.66 4.41 11.72
N THR A 70 -11.05 4.66 10.56
CA THR A 70 -11.60 5.54 9.53
C THR A 70 -12.88 4.95 8.93
N ALA A 71 -12.86 3.65 8.56
CA ALA A 71 -14.06 2.97 8.07
C ALA A 71 -15.18 2.95 9.12
N LYS A 72 -14.83 2.68 10.39
CA LYS A 72 -15.76 2.75 11.52
C LYS A 72 -16.38 4.15 11.67
N TYR A 73 -15.58 5.21 11.57
CA TYR A 73 -16.05 6.59 11.68
C TYR A 73 -17.01 6.96 10.54
N SER A 74 -16.69 6.61 9.29
CA SER A 74 -17.59 6.85 8.15
C SER A 74 -18.94 6.16 8.32
N VAL A 75 -18.95 4.93 8.83
CA VAL A 75 -20.20 4.20 9.11
C VAL A 75 -21.00 4.85 10.22
N ILE A 76 -20.34 5.27 11.32
CA ILE A 76 -21.02 5.97 12.42
C ILE A 76 -21.61 7.29 11.94
N SER A 77 -20.86 8.05 11.14
CA SER A 77 -21.33 9.31 10.55
C SER A 77 -22.59 9.10 9.70
N ASP A 78 -22.58 8.12 8.80
CA ASP A 78 -23.74 7.86 7.94
C ASP A 78 -24.94 7.33 8.75
N LEU A 79 -24.71 6.50 9.77
CA LEU A 79 -25.76 6.07 10.72
C LEU A 79 -26.36 7.26 11.49
N ASP A 80 -25.55 8.23 11.90
CA ASP A 80 -26.03 9.44 12.57
C ASP A 80 -26.84 10.32 11.59
N THR A 81 -26.48 10.38 10.31
CA THR A 81 -27.32 11.05 9.30
C THR A 81 -28.65 10.32 9.04
N MET A 82 -28.68 8.98 9.08
CA MET A 82 -29.95 8.22 8.99
C MET A 82 -30.90 8.59 10.12
N ARG A 83 -30.38 8.69 11.34
CA ARG A 83 -31.13 9.12 12.53
C ARG A 83 -31.70 10.53 12.34
N GLU A 84 -31.03 11.35 11.54
CA GLU A 84 -31.36 12.74 11.22
C GLU A 84 -32.08 12.91 9.86
N THR A 85 -32.72 11.87 9.30
CA THR A 85 -33.55 11.90 8.06
C THR A 85 -34.82 12.77 8.15
N LYS A 86 -34.69 13.90 8.82
CA LYS A 86 -35.50 15.10 8.83
C LYS A 86 -35.77 15.63 7.41
N GLU A 87 -34.79 15.58 6.51
CA GLU A 87 -34.89 16.19 5.17
C GLU A 87 -35.95 15.55 4.26
N ALA A 88 -36.17 14.23 4.32
CA ALA A 88 -37.21 13.57 3.53
C ALA A 88 -38.63 13.93 4.03
N LEU A 89 -38.75 14.29 5.31
CA LEU A 89 -40.03 14.66 5.92
C LEU A 89 -40.35 16.16 5.81
N GLU A 90 -39.35 17.02 5.62
CA GLU A 90 -39.53 18.46 5.35
C GLU A 90 -40.36 18.73 4.08
N ASN A 91 -40.30 17.86 3.07
CA ASN A 91 -41.14 17.96 1.87
C ASN A 91 -42.63 17.66 2.16
N VAL A 92 -42.93 16.85 3.18
CA VAL A 92 -44.32 16.54 3.58
C VAL A 92 -44.89 17.66 4.47
N ARG A 93 -44.03 18.41 5.18
CA ARG A 93 -44.40 19.61 5.93
C ARG A 93 -45.09 20.67 5.06
N VAL A 94 -44.71 20.80 3.79
CA VAL A 94 -45.36 21.73 2.84
C VAL A 94 -46.82 21.33 2.56
N SER A 95 -47.14 20.02 2.57
CA SER A 95 -48.53 19.56 2.45
C SER A 95 -49.36 19.80 3.72
N LEU A 96 -48.69 19.97 4.87
CA LEU A 96 -49.30 20.24 6.16
C LEU A 96 -49.86 21.68 6.27
N GLU A 97 -49.13 22.65 5.74
CA GLU A 97 -49.54 24.07 5.73
C GLU A 97 -50.86 24.25 4.96
N VAL A 98 -51.01 23.52 3.84
CA VAL A 98 -52.23 23.52 3.03
C VAL A 98 -53.41 22.91 3.80
N LEU A 99 -53.19 21.84 4.58
CA LEU A 99 -54.24 21.20 5.37
C LEU A 99 -54.66 22.06 6.57
N GLN A 100 -53.73 22.78 7.21
CA GLN A 100 -54.02 23.75 8.28
C GLN A 100 -54.93 24.87 7.79
N GLU A 101 -54.64 25.39 6.60
CA GLU A 101 -55.42 26.46 6.00
C GLU A 101 -56.85 26.00 5.63
N ALA A 102 -56.98 24.83 4.99
CA ALA A 102 -58.28 24.28 4.58
C ALA A 102 -59.18 23.98 5.80
N THR A 103 -58.59 23.43 6.86
CA THR A 103 -59.35 23.01 8.05
C THR A 103 -59.72 24.19 8.95
N GLY A 104 -58.84 25.17 9.12
CA GLY A 104 -59.17 26.41 9.83
C GLY A 104 -60.32 27.17 9.16
N LYS A 105 -60.36 27.20 7.82
CA LYS A 105 -61.48 27.75 7.05
C LYS A 105 -62.78 26.98 7.29
N LEU A 106 -62.73 25.65 7.41
CA LEU A 106 -63.91 24.83 7.68
C LEU A 106 -64.50 25.10 9.06
N HIS A 107 -63.67 25.12 10.11
CA HIS A 107 -64.12 25.40 11.48
C HIS A 107 -64.77 26.79 11.61
N PHE A 108 -64.17 27.79 10.96
CA PHE A 108 -64.72 29.14 10.90
C PHE A 108 -66.12 29.16 10.24
N ASN A 109 -66.30 28.47 9.11
CA ASN A 109 -67.60 28.40 8.42
C ASN A 109 -68.67 27.66 9.25
N LEU A 110 -68.31 26.56 9.93
CA LEU A 110 -69.22 25.84 10.83
C LEU A 110 -69.66 26.70 12.02
N SER A 111 -68.73 27.45 12.60
CA SER A 111 -69.02 28.40 13.70
C SER A 111 -69.94 29.54 13.23
N LEU A 112 -69.77 30.03 12.01
CA LEU A 112 -70.66 31.02 11.39
C LEU A 112 -72.08 30.47 11.21
N VAL A 113 -72.23 29.25 10.70
CA VAL A 113 -73.55 28.59 10.55
C VAL A 113 -74.23 28.44 11.90
N ARG A 114 -73.50 27.96 12.92
CA ARG A 114 -74.03 27.85 14.30
C ARG A 114 -74.48 29.19 14.85
N SER A 115 -73.64 30.21 14.74
CA SER A 115 -73.92 31.55 15.25
C SER A 115 -75.13 32.15 14.54
N SER A 116 -75.23 31.97 13.22
CA SER A 116 -76.38 32.41 12.44
C SER A 116 -77.66 31.70 12.86
N LEU A 117 -77.66 30.36 12.95
CA LEU A 117 -78.81 29.59 13.42
C LEU A 117 -79.23 29.98 14.85
N ASN A 118 -78.26 30.06 15.77
CA ASN A 118 -78.51 30.40 17.17
C ASN A 118 -79.03 31.84 17.33
N ARG A 119 -78.54 32.78 16.53
CA ARG A 119 -79.01 34.17 16.49
C ARG A 119 -80.41 34.28 15.91
N THR A 120 -80.74 33.45 14.91
CA THR A 120 -82.10 33.36 14.34
C THR A 120 -83.09 32.69 15.30
N LEU A 121 -82.64 31.72 16.11
CA LEU A 121 -83.47 31.00 17.09
C LEU A 121 -83.67 31.76 18.41
N ASN A 122 -82.69 32.56 18.84
CA ASN A 122 -82.67 33.25 20.15
C ASN A 122 -82.70 34.78 20.04
N ASP A 123 -83.43 35.34 19.08
CA ASP A 123 -83.55 36.80 18.92
C ASP A 123 -84.09 37.45 20.24
N PRO A 124 -83.35 38.40 20.86
CA PRO A 124 -83.70 39.00 22.16
C PRO A 124 -84.94 39.89 22.16
N GLY A 125 -85.58 40.14 21.00
CA GLY A 125 -86.77 40.97 20.91
C GLY A 125 -87.96 40.51 21.78
N CYS A 126 -88.01 39.25 22.20
CA CYS A 126 -89.16 38.68 22.91
C CYS A 126 -88.87 37.96 24.23
N SER A 127 -87.60 37.81 24.65
CA SER A 127 -87.24 36.81 25.68
C SER A 127 -86.79 37.38 27.03
N ASN A 128 -86.65 38.71 27.18
CA ASN A 128 -86.12 39.30 28.42
C ASN A 128 -87.19 40.04 29.23
N GLU A 129 -87.50 39.51 30.42
CA GLU A 129 -88.41 40.12 31.42
C GLU A 129 -87.89 41.43 32.05
N ASP A 130 -86.60 41.77 31.88
CA ASP A 130 -85.97 42.98 32.44
C ASP A 130 -85.76 44.12 31.40
N SER A 131 -86.43 44.03 30.25
CA SER A 131 -86.40 45.10 29.25
C SER A 131 -87.37 46.23 29.62
N ASP A 132 -86.93 47.48 29.40
CA ASP A 132 -87.59 48.73 29.79
C ASP A 132 -89.10 48.68 29.57
N ALA A 133 -89.90 49.23 30.49
CA ALA A 133 -91.34 48.99 30.56
C ALA A 133 -92.07 49.29 29.23
N THR A 134 -91.52 50.20 28.42
CA THR A 134 -91.99 50.53 27.07
C THR A 134 -91.74 49.43 26.04
N THR A 135 -90.64 48.68 26.09
CA THR A 135 -90.32 47.58 25.16
C THR A 135 -91.13 46.32 25.47
N ALA A 136 -91.26 45.96 26.75
CA ALA A 136 -92.13 44.86 27.17
C ALA A 136 -93.62 45.16 26.94
N GLN A 137 -94.01 46.43 26.97
CA GLN A 137 -95.39 46.88 26.69
C GLN A 137 -95.63 47.07 25.18
N LEU A 138 -94.61 47.37 24.38
CA LEU A 138 -94.66 47.29 22.92
C LEU A 138 -94.82 45.83 22.49
N CYS A 139 -94.06 44.88 23.03
CA CYS A 139 -94.22 43.44 22.75
C CYS A 139 -95.57 42.89 23.24
N ARG A 140 -96.08 43.32 24.41
CA ARG A 140 -97.43 42.96 24.87
C ARG A 140 -98.54 43.62 24.05
N SER A 141 -98.35 44.86 23.58
CA SER A 141 -99.26 45.56 22.67
C SER A 141 -99.29 44.89 21.29
N ILE A 142 -98.13 44.47 20.78
CA ILE A 142 -97.99 43.65 19.57
C ILE A 142 -98.71 42.32 19.78
N HIS A 143 -98.51 41.61 20.90
CA HIS A 143 -99.21 40.35 21.22
C HIS A 143 -100.74 40.51 21.35
N SER A 144 -101.20 41.60 21.96
CA SER A 144 -102.63 41.96 22.06
C SER A 144 -103.23 42.37 20.72
N SER A 145 -102.44 43.02 19.86
CA SER A 145 -102.85 43.43 18.51
C SER A 145 -102.75 42.27 17.51
N LEU A 146 -101.92 41.25 17.78
CA LEU A 146 -101.82 39.98 17.03
C LEU A 146 -103.05 39.09 17.19
N ALA A 147 -103.81 39.22 18.28
CA ALA A 147 -105.08 38.51 18.44
C ALA A 147 -106.22 39.14 17.62
N GLN A 148 -106.03 40.35 17.08
CA GLN A 148 -107.05 41.07 16.31
C GLN A 148 -106.61 41.47 14.89
N LEU A 149 -105.33 41.34 14.54
CA LEU A 149 -104.86 41.27 13.16
C LEU A 149 -104.76 39.81 12.73
N TYR A 150 -105.53 39.42 11.72
CA TYR A 150 -105.36 38.14 11.05
C TYR A 150 -104.02 38.15 10.27
N VAL A 151 -102.94 37.79 10.94
CA VAL A 151 -101.64 37.48 10.32
C VAL A 151 -101.77 36.09 9.72
N SER A 152 -101.98 35.99 8.41
CA SER A 152 -101.94 34.72 7.70
C SER A 152 -100.50 34.35 7.29
N ALA A 153 -99.54 34.46 8.22
CA ALA A 153 -98.25 33.81 8.06
C ALA A 153 -98.35 32.47 8.79
N ASN A 154 -98.65 31.41 8.03
CA ASN A 154 -98.81 30.08 8.60
C ASN A 154 -97.46 29.37 8.61
N PHE A 155 -96.66 29.67 9.64
CA PHE A 155 -95.36 29.04 9.85
C PHE A 155 -95.45 27.52 10.09
N THR A 156 -96.66 26.94 10.26
CA THR A 156 -96.82 25.48 10.26
C THR A 156 -96.60 24.83 8.88
N ARG A 157 -96.38 25.63 7.83
CA ARG A 157 -96.01 25.15 6.48
C ARG A 157 -94.51 25.12 6.22
N LEU A 158 -93.68 25.68 7.11
CA LEU A 158 -92.23 25.63 6.97
C LEU A 158 -91.71 24.26 7.47
N PRO A 159 -90.73 23.66 6.79
CA PRO A 159 -90.10 22.42 7.25
C PRO A 159 -89.49 22.60 8.64
N ASP A 160 -89.59 21.57 9.50
CA ASP A 160 -88.90 21.59 10.79
C ASP A 160 -87.38 21.45 10.59
N VAL A 161 -86.63 22.45 11.05
CA VAL A 161 -85.16 22.48 10.99
C VAL A 161 -84.51 21.96 12.26
N ASN A 162 -85.28 21.56 13.28
CA ASN A 162 -84.74 21.06 14.55
C ASN A 162 -83.84 19.85 14.36
N ASN A 163 -84.20 18.91 13.46
CA ASN A 163 -83.34 17.76 13.15
C ASN A 163 -82.01 18.19 12.52
N HIS A 164 -82.04 19.17 11.62
CA HIS A 164 -80.84 19.73 10.98
C HIS A 164 -79.96 20.47 12.01
N LEU A 165 -80.59 21.18 12.94
CA LEU A 165 -79.92 21.86 14.05
C LEU A 165 -79.31 20.88 15.06
N GLU A 166 -79.99 19.77 15.34
CA GLU A 166 -79.49 18.72 16.22
C GLU A 166 -78.25 18.05 15.62
N SER A 167 -78.24 17.78 14.31
CA SER A 167 -77.06 17.26 13.61
C SER A 167 -75.90 18.26 13.55
N VAL A 168 -76.18 19.55 13.34
CA VAL A 168 -75.17 20.62 13.47
C VAL A 168 -74.59 20.65 14.89
N ASN A 169 -75.45 20.53 15.91
CA ASN A 169 -75.04 20.50 17.31
C ASN A 169 -74.26 19.24 17.68
N GLN A 170 -74.54 18.08 17.08
CA GLN A 170 -73.75 16.86 17.28
C GLN A 170 -72.33 16.99 16.73
N VAL A 171 -72.17 17.60 15.56
CA VAL A 171 -70.86 17.79 14.93
C VAL A 171 -70.03 18.86 15.65
N LEU A 172 -70.68 19.86 16.23
CA LEU A 172 -70.03 20.86 17.07
C LEU A 172 -69.74 20.38 18.50
N LYS A 173 -70.41 19.31 18.96
CA LYS A 173 -70.05 18.60 20.21
C LYS A 173 -68.78 17.76 20.01
N THR A 174 -68.53 17.33 18.78
CA THR A 174 -67.27 16.72 18.39
C THR A 174 -66.24 17.85 18.32
N ASP A 175 -65.26 17.86 19.22
CA ASP A 175 -64.22 18.89 19.21
C ASP A 175 -63.28 18.63 18.03
N LEU A 176 -63.70 19.12 16.86
CA LEU A 176 -62.92 19.08 15.64
C LEU A 176 -61.53 19.65 15.89
N ASN A 177 -61.39 20.71 16.69
CA ASN A 177 -60.11 21.33 16.98
C ASN A 177 -59.19 20.39 17.76
N GLU A 178 -59.72 19.60 18.70
CA GLU A 178 -58.97 18.55 19.40
C GLU A 178 -58.54 17.42 18.44
N ILE A 179 -59.45 16.91 17.62
CA ILE A 179 -59.16 15.85 16.63
C ILE A 179 -58.09 16.33 15.63
N ILE A 180 -58.18 17.58 15.20
CA ILE A 180 -57.22 18.23 14.31
C ILE A 180 -55.85 18.35 15.00
N GLN A 181 -55.79 18.83 16.25
CA GLN A 181 -54.54 18.90 17.00
C GLN A 181 -53.92 17.51 17.25
N LYS A 182 -54.74 16.48 17.45
CA LYS A 182 -54.30 15.10 17.60
C LYS A 182 -53.73 14.52 16.30
N GLY A 183 -54.35 14.82 15.16
CA GLY A 183 -53.81 14.49 13.84
C GLY A 183 -52.50 15.22 13.52
N PHE A 184 -52.40 16.50 13.90
CA PHE A 184 -51.18 17.31 13.73
C PHE A 184 -50.02 16.86 14.63
N SER A 185 -50.28 16.52 15.89
CA SER A 185 -49.27 15.98 16.79
C SER A 185 -48.80 14.61 16.31
N SER A 186 -49.72 13.71 15.94
CA SER A 186 -49.37 12.40 15.35
C SER A 186 -48.50 12.53 14.10
N PHE A 187 -48.74 13.56 13.28
CA PHE A 187 -47.92 13.87 12.11
C PHE A 187 -46.54 14.44 12.48
N ASN A 188 -46.47 15.43 13.37
CA ASN A 188 -45.21 16.02 13.84
C ASN A 188 -44.34 15.05 14.64
N ASP A 189 -44.94 14.00 15.20
CA ASP A 189 -44.25 12.93 15.91
C ASP A 189 -43.74 11.83 14.97
N THR A 190 -44.17 11.80 13.69
CA THR A 190 -43.69 10.86 12.67
C THR A 190 -42.15 10.79 12.54
N PRO A 191 -41.38 11.91 12.44
CA PRO A 191 -39.93 11.83 12.38
C PRO A 191 -39.33 11.31 13.69
N GLY A 192 -39.94 11.63 14.84
CA GLY A 192 -39.56 11.07 16.13
C GLY A 192 -39.76 9.56 16.17
N MET A 193 -40.89 9.07 15.66
CA MET A 193 -41.23 7.65 15.57
C MET A 193 -40.28 6.88 14.65
N VAL A 194 -39.91 7.47 13.51
CA VAL A 194 -38.88 6.92 12.60
C VAL A 194 -37.52 6.90 13.29
N SER A 195 -37.14 7.97 14.01
CA SER A 195 -35.89 8.04 14.77
C SER A 195 -35.83 7.00 15.88
N ASP A 196 -36.94 6.78 16.60
CA ASP A 196 -37.05 5.80 17.68
C ASP A 196 -37.01 4.37 17.16
N GLN A 197 -37.70 4.07 16.05
CA GLN A 197 -37.60 2.77 15.38
C GLN A 197 -36.17 2.50 14.88
N MET A 198 -35.49 3.53 14.36
CA MET A 198 -34.10 3.44 13.89
C MET A 198 -33.07 3.38 15.01
N ARG A 199 -33.39 3.84 16.21
CA ARG A 199 -32.46 3.86 17.35
C ARG A 199 -31.88 2.48 17.65
N SER A 200 -32.75 1.47 17.67
CA SER A 200 -32.35 0.08 17.91
C SER A 200 -31.38 -0.46 16.84
N VAL A 201 -31.56 -0.05 15.58
CA VAL A 201 -30.68 -0.43 14.46
C VAL A 201 -29.33 0.27 14.56
N VAL A 202 -29.33 1.57 14.87
CA VAL A 202 -28.10 2.36 15.04
C VAL A 202 -27.27 1.85 16.23
N ASP A 203 -27.91 1.57 17.36
CA ASP A 203 -27.25 1.05 18.56
C ASP A 203 -26.73 -0.38 18.33
N GLY A 204 -27.52 -1.24 17.67
CA GLY A 204 -27.09 -2.59 17.29
C GLY A 204 -25.92 -2.58 16.31
N ALA A 205 -25.96 -1.72 15.29
CA ALA A 205 -24.87 -1.53 14.35
C ALA A 205 -23.61 -1.04 15.08
N ARG A 206 -23.71 -0.03 15.96
CA ARG A 206 -22.60 0.48 16.76
C ARG A 206 -21.98 -0.61 17.64
N GLY A 207 -22.79 -1.41 18.33
CA GLY A 207 -22.32 -2.55 19.12
C GLY A 207 -21.54 -3.56 18.27
N MET A 208 -22.01 -3.87 17.07
CA MET A 208 -21.29 -4.77 16.16
C MET A 208 -19.98 -4.17 15.67
N LEU A 209 -19.93 -2.87 15.36
CA LEU A 209 -18.69 -2.16 15.01
C LEU A 209 -17.65 -2.23 16.13
N ASP A 210 -18.09 -2.15 17.38
CA ASP A 210 -17.24 -2.26 18.56
C ASP A 210 -16.70 -3.69 18.75
N VAL A 211 -17.55 -4.71 18.58
CA VAL A 211 -17.13 -6.12 18.58
C VAL A 211 -16.09 -6.39 17.49
N ILE A 212 -16.28 -5.84 16.28
CA ILE A 212 -15.31 -5.98 15.19
C ILE A 212 -14.00 -5.26 15.54
N SER A 213 -14.08 -4.06 16.11
CA SER A 213 -12.90 -3.32 16.56
C SER A 213 -12.11 -4.10 17.60
N ALA A 214 -12.81 -4.77 18.54
CA ALA A 214 -12.20 -5.61 19.55
C ALA A 214 -11.60 -6.90 18.93
N ASN A 215 -12.26 -7.51 17.95
CA ASN A 215 -11.75 -8.68 17.23
C ASN A 215 -10.54 -8.35 16.36
N ILE A 216 -10.51 -7.20 15.68
CA ILE A 216 -9.35 -6.74 14.90
C ILE A 216 -8.18 -6.41 15.86
N SER A 217 -8.45 -5.70 16.96
CA SER A 217 -7.43 -5.36 17.97
C SER A 217 -6.90 -6.58 18.74
N SER A 218 -7.71 -7.63 18.90
CA SER A 218 -7.25 -8.90 19.49
C SER A 218 -6.56 -9.79 18.46
N SER A 219 -7.02 -9.83 17.22
CA SER A 219 -6.40 -10.60 16.13
C SER A 219 -5.08 -9.99 15.66
N SER A 220 -4.89 -8.67 15.79
CA SER A 220 -3.56 -8.07 15.60
C SER A 220 -2.54 -8.54 16.62
N LYS A 221 -2.98 -8.93 17.83
CA LYS A 221 -2.13 -9.57 18.84
C LYS A 221 -1.91 -11.07 18.55
N VAL A 222 -2.80 -11.70 17.78
CA VAL A 222 -2.62 -13.09 17.31
C VAL A 222 -1.48 -13.20 16.30
N PHE A 223 -1.15 -12.11 15.60
CA PHE A 223 0.12 -12.00 14.89
C PHE A 223 1.24 -11.84 15.92
N PRO A 224 2.02 -12.89 16.25
CA PRO A 224 3.20 -12.78 17.09
C PRO A 224 4.36 -12.22 16.25
N VAL A 225 4.04 -11.32 15.32
CA VAL A 225 4.95 -10.66 14.40
C VAL A 225 6.00 -9.93 15.21
N ASN A 226 5.63 -9.25 16.30
CA ASN A 226 6.61 -8.58 17.16
C ASN A 226 7.64 -9.53 17.76
N SER A 227 7.25 -10.72 18.23
CA SER A 227 8.22 -11.69 18.79
C SER A 227 9.07 -12.36 17.71
N THR A 228 8.47 -12.70 16.57
CA THR A 228 9.14 -13.38 15.45
C THR A 228 10.09 -12.41 14.75
N LEU A 229 9.67 -11.17 14.52
CA LEU A 229 10.52 -10.10 13.99
C LEU A 229 11.56 -9.67 15.01
N ALA A 230 11.28 -9.64 16.31
CA ALA A 230 12.33 -9.36 17.30
C ALA A 230 13.44 -10.44 17.25
N ASN A 231 13.05 -11.71 17.17
CA ASN A 231 14.01 -12.81 17.00
C ASN A 231 14.77 -12.71 15.66
N PHE A 232 14.08 -12.32 14.59
CA PHE A 232 14.70 -12.12 13.28
C PHE A 232 15.65 -10.92 13.24
N THR A 233 15.26 -9.79 13.83
CA THR A 233 16.11 -8.60 14.00
C THR A 233 17.33 -8.94 14.85
N ASN A 234 17.17 -9.73 15.92
CA ASN A 234 18.28 -10.23 16.73
C ASN A 234 19.20 -11.17 15.93
N PHE A 235 18.64 -12.03 15.08
CA PHE A 235 19.43 -12.89 14.20
C PHE A 235 20.21 -12.07 13.16
N ILE A 236 19.59 -11.04 12.56
CA ILE A 236 20.25 -10.15 11.61
C ILE A 236 21.35 -9.36 12.31
N SER A 237 21.09 -8.76 13.47
CA SER A 237 22.08 -7.97 14.20
C SER A 237 23.26 -8.82 14.65
N HIS A 238 23.00 -10.04 15.13
CA HIS A 238 24.03 -11.01 15.47
C HIS A 238 24.85 -11.43 14.25
N THR A 239 24.19 -11.68 13.12
CA THR A 239 24.86 -12.03 11.86
C THR A 239 25.70 -10.87 11.34
N GLN A 240 25.18 -9.64 11.39
CA GLN A 240 25.90 -8.43 11.00
C GLN A 240 27.15 -8.23 11.88
N SER A 241 27.02 -8.35 13.20
CA SER A 241 28.16 -8.26 14.12
C SER A 241 29.21 -9.31 13.79
N LYS A 242 28.81 -10.58 13.61
CA LYS A 242 29.76 -11.66 13.26
C LYS A 242 30.48 -11.42 11.93
N ILE A 243 29.78 -10.88 10.94
CA ILE A 243 30.37 -10.55 9.64
C ILE A 243 31.35 -9.39 9.78
N GLU A 244 30.99 -8.34 10.53
CA GLU A 244 31.85 -7.19 10.79
C GLU A 244 33.11 -7.59 11.57
N ASP A 245 32.97 -8.47 12.56
CA ASP A 245 34.07 -9.05 13.33
C ASP A 245 35.01 -9.91 12.45
N SER A 246 34.50 -10.47 11.34
CA SER A 246 35.28 -11.27 10.39
C SER A 246 36.05 -10.43 9.36
N TYR A 247 35.72 -9.14 9.20
CA TYR A 247 36.37 -8.29 8.20
C TYR A 247 37.88 -8.09 8.39
N PRO A 248 38.43 -7.95 9.61
CA PRO A 248 39.88 -7.89 9.82
C PRO A 248 40.60 -9.17 9.39
N GLU A 249 40.00 -10.34 9.63
CA GLU A 249 40.56 -11.63 9.19
C GLU A 249 40.58 -11.73 7.67
N ILE A 250 39.49 -11.30 7.01
CA ILE A 250 39.41 -11.24 5.54
C ILE A 250 40.49 -10.30 4.97
N ASP A 251 40.75 -9.15 5.61
CA ASP A 251 41.80 -8.23 5.18
C ASP A 251 43.19 -8.84 5.35
N GLN A 252 43.45 -9.59 6.43
CA GLN A 252 44.70 -10.31 6.61
C GLN A 252 44.88 -11.40 5.54
N ILE A 253 43.84 -12.20 5.28
CA ILE A 253 43.87 -13.23 4.23
C ILE A 253 44.09 -12.58 2.86
N ASP A 254 43.42 -11.46 2.55
CA ASP A 254 43.63 -10.73 1.30
C ASP A 254 45.06 -10.21 1.18
N PHE A 255 45.64 -9.69 2.27
CA PHE A 255 47.03 -9.25 2.28
C PHE A 255 48.01 -10.40 1.97
N TYR A 256 47.85 -11.56 2.62
CA TYR A 256 48.68 -12.74 2.35
C TYR A 256 48.47 -13.31 0.95
N ARG A 257 47.22 -13.34 0.46
CA ARG A 257 46.89 -13.72 -0.92
C ARG A 257 47.56 -12.78 -1.91
N TRP A 258 47.45 -11.47 -1.70
CA TRP A 258 47.97 -10.44 -2.58
C TRP A 258 49.49 -10.50 -2.69
N ILE A 259 50.21 -10.66 -1.57
CA ILE A 259 51.67 -10.77 -1.58
C ILE A 259 52.14 -12.07 -2.24
N CYS A 260 51.42 -13.19 -2.02
CA CYS A 260 51.73 -14.47 -2.66
C CYS A 260 51.60 -14.36 -4.19
N CYS A 261 50.51 -13.78 -4.69
CA CYS A 261 50.28 -13.55 -6.11
C CYS A 261 51.34 -12.62 -6.73
N ILE A 262 51.75 -11.56 -6.04
CA ILE A 262 52.84 -10.69 -6.50
C ILE A 262 54.16 -11.45 -6.56
N GLY A 263 54.46 -12.27 -5.55
CA GLY A 263 55.64 -13.13 -5.55
C GLY A 263 55.70 -14.02 -6.79
N LEU A 264 54.59 -14.68 -7.11
CA LEU A 264 54.48 -15.52 -8.32
C LEU A 264 54.69 -14.72 -9.61
N CYS A 265 54.08 -13.54 -9.73
CA CYS A 265 54.30 -12.65 -10.87
C CYS A 265 55.77 -12.21 -10.96
N CYS A 266 56.40 -11.85 -9.85
CA CYS A 266 57.82 -11.47 -9.79
C CYS A 266 58.75 -12.61 -10.23
N MET A 267 58.45 -13.87 -9.89
CA MET A 267 59.23 -15.02 -10.38
C MET A 267 59.23 -15.09 -11.91
N VAL A 268 58.07 -14.89 -12.54
CA VAL A 268 57.97 -14.88 -14.01
C VAL A 268 58.69 -13.68 -14.62
N VAL A 269 58.52 -12.48 -14.04
CA VAL A 269 59.22 -11.26 -14.50
C VAL A 269 60.73 -11.42 -14.41
N LEU A 270 61.24 -12.04 -13.34
CA LEU A 270 62.66 -12.30 -13.17
C LEU A 270 63.20 -13.18 -14.31
N ILE A 271 62.53 -14.30 -14.62
CA ILE A 271 62.92 -15.17 -15.75
C ILE A 271 62.94 -14.39 -17.07
N VAL A 272 61.89 -13.61 -17.34
CA VAL A 272 61.78 -12.79 -18.55
C VAL A 272 62.87 -11.72 -18.60
N ALA A 273 63.21 -11.10 -17.46
CA ALA A 273 64.27 -10.09 -17.37
C ALA A 273 65.65 -10.68 -17.65
N PHE A 274 65.97 -11.86 -17.10
CA PHE A 274 67.22 -12.57 -17.42
C PHE A 274 67.29 -12.89 -18.91
N ASN A 275 66.24 -13.49 -19.49
CA ASN A 275 66.21 -13.81 -20.92
C ASN A 275 66.33 -12.54 -21.80
N PHE A 276 65.67 -11.45 -21.43
CA PHE A 276 65.73 -10.19 -22.18
C PHE A 276 67.13 -9.56 -22.13
N LEU A 277 67.71 -9.40 -20.94
CA LEU A 277 69.07 -8.88 -20.77
C LEU A 277 70.08 -9.77 -21.49
N ALA A 278 69.88 -11.08 -21.45
CA ALA A 278 70.74 -12.04 -22.11
C ALA A 278 70.71 -11.92 -23.64
N ILE A 279 69.53 -11.70 -24.24
CA ILE A 279 69.40 -11.43 -25.68
C ILE A 279 70.01 -10.08 -26.04
N MET A 280 69.81 -9.04 -25.23
CA MET A 280 70.41 -7.71 -25.47
C MET A 280 71.95 -7.78 -25.44
N CYS A 281 72.54 -8.35 -24.39
CA CYS A 281 73.99 -8.53 -24.30
C CYS A 281 74.52 -9.52 -25.36
N GLY A 282 73.77 -10.59 -25.63
CA GLY A 282 74.13 -11.59 -26.64
C GLY A 282 74.22 -10.99 -28.03
N THR A 283 73.21 -10.21 -28.45
CA THR A 283 73.15 -9.56 -29.77
C THR A 283 74.13 -8.39 -29.89
N MET A 284 74.24 -7.52 -28.89
CA MET A 284 75.20 -6.40 -28.91
C MET A 284 76.66 -6.86 -28.84
N GLY A 285 76.91 -8.01 -28.20
CA GLY A 285 78.24 -8.59 -28.08
C GLY A 285 78.59 -9.63 -29.15
N TYR A 286 77.67 -9.97 -30.05
CA TYR A 286 77.89 -11.02 -31.06
C TYR A 286 78.81 -10.54 -32.18
N ASP A 287 79.90 -11.27 -32.40
CA ASP A 287 80.81 -11.08 -33.52
C ASP A 287 80.79 -12.31 -34.43
N LYS A 288 80.54 -12.10 -35.73
CA LYS A 288 80.46 -13.15 -36.74
C LYS A 288 81.83 -13.75 -37.07
N HIS A 289 82.91 -13.01 -36.83
CA HIS A 289 84.27 -13.40 -37.18
C HIS A 289 85.07 -13.99 -36.00
N ALA A 290 84.51 -13.93 -34.79
CA ALA A 290 85.13 -14.53 -33.61
C ALA A 290 84.86 -16.04 -33.53
N SER A 291 85.91 -16.83 -33.31
CA SER A 291 85.78 -18.25 -33.04
C SER A 291 85.14 -18.49 -31.65
N PRO A 292 84.58 -19.67 -31.37
CA PRO A 292 83.90 -19.94 -30.10
C PRO A 292 84.78 -19.72 -28.84
N THR A 293 86.10 -19.83 -28.96
CA THR A 293 87.09 -19.60 -27.89
C THR A 293 87.45 -18.13 -27.69
N THR A 294 87.21 -17.26 -28.68
CA THR A 294 87.66 -15.86 -28.69
C THR A 294 86.54 -14.82 -28.50
N ARG A 295 85.29 -15.26 -28.28
CA ARG A 295 84.11 -14.38 -28.14
C ARG A 295 84.26 -13.30 -27.07
N GLY A 296 83.77 -12.09 -27.33
CA GLY A 296 83.86 -10.94 -26.41
C GLY A 296 83.15 -11.16 -25.06
N CYS A 297 83.59 -10.41 -24.04
CA CYS A 297 83.05 -10.53 -22.67
C CYS A 297 81.54 -10.28 -22.61
N VAL A 298 81.01 -9.32 -23.39
CA VAL A 298 79.58 -8.98 -23.42
C VAL A 298 78.73 -10.15 -23.96
N SER A 299 79.19 -10.84 -25.01
CA SER A 299 78.52 -12.02 -25.55
C SER A 299 78.54 -13.17 -24.53
N ASN A 300 79.68 -13.40 -23.88
CA ASN A 300 79.80 -14.45 -22.87
C ASN A 300 78.87 -14.21 -21.67
N THR A 301 78.74 -12.96 -21.23
CA THR A 301 77.76 -12.56 -20.21
C THR A 301 76.34 -12.83 -20.68
N GLY A 302 76.00 -12.53 -21.95
CA GLY A 302 74.71 -12.89 -22.54
C GLY A 302 74.43 -14.40 -22.50
N GLY A 303 75.39 -15.23 -22.90
CA GLY A 303 75.25 -16.70 -22.81
C GLY A 303 75.09 -17.21 -21.38
N THR A 304 75.80 -16.60 -20.42
CA THR A 304 75.70 -16.95 -18.99
C THR A 304 74.34 -16.56 -18.40
N LEU A 305 73.83 -15.37 -18.76
CA LEU A 305 72.49 -14.91 -18.36
C LEU A 305 71.37 -15.77 -18.96
N LEU A 306 71.51 -16.27 -20.20
CA LEU A 306 70.56 -17.24 -20.77
C LEU A 306 70.55 -18.55 -19.97
N MET A 307 71.72 -19.06 -19.59
CA MET A 307 71.81 -20.28 -18.77
C MET A 307 71.28 -20.07 -17.36
N ALA A 308 71.47 -18.88 -16.76
CA ALA A 308 70.85 -18.51 -15.50
C ALA A 308 69.31 -18.46 -15.61
N GLY A 309 68.78 -17.85 -16.68
CA GLY A 309 67.34 -17.82 -16.97
C GLY A 309 66.73 -19.22 -17.14
N VAL A 310 67.43 -20.13 -17.82
CA VAL A 310 67.04 -21.55 -17.93
C VAL A 310 67.04 -22.22 -16.55
N GLY A 311 68.06 -21.98 -15.74
CA GLY A 311 68.14 -22.50 -14.36
C GLY A 311 66.95 -22.08 -13.50
N PHE A 312 66.61 -20.78 -13.48
CA PHE A 312 65.43 -20.28 -12.78
C PHE A 312 64.12 -20.83 -13.35
N SER A 313 64.04 -21.01 -14.67
CA SER A 313 62.86 -21.59 -15.31
C SER A 313 62.60 -23.02 -14.82
N PHE A 314 63.63 -23.87 -14.73
CA PHE A 314 63.50 -25.21 -14.16
C PHE A 314 63.17 -25.18 -12.67
N LEU A 315 63.81 -24.31 -11.90
CA LEU A 315 63.60 -24.19 -10.46
C LEU A 315 62.14 -23.83 -10.11
N PHE A 316 61.54 -22.90 -10.86
CA PHE A 316 60.19 -22.40 -10.58
C PHE A 316 59.09 -23.10 -11.39
N SER A 317 59.43 -23.91 -12.40
CA SER A 317 58.44 -24.55 -13.29
C SER A 317 57.43 -25.42 -12.53
N TRP A 318 57.89 -26.23 -11.58
CA TRP A 318 56.99 -27.10 -10.80
C TRP A 318 56.04 -26.29 -9.90
N ILE A 319 56.51 -25.18 -9.32
CA ILE A 319 55.69 -24.27 -8.50
C ILE A 319 54.62 -23.60 -9.37
N LEU A 320 55.03 -23.02 -10.51
CA LEU A 320 54.12 -22.34 -11.43
C LEU A 320 53.07 -23.32 -12.00
N MET A 321 53.50 -24.52 -12.43
CA MET A 321 52.57 -25.54 -12.94
C MET A 321 51.62 -26.05 -11.86
N GLY A 322 52.12 -26.27 -10.64
CA GLY A 322 51.31 -26.69 -9.50
C GLY A 322 50.23 -25.66 -9.15
N VAL A 323 50.60 -24.39 -9.05
CA VAL A 323 49.65 -23.30 -8.75
C VAL A 323 48.63 -23.14 -9.87
N VAL A 324 49.07 -23.09 -11.14
CA VAL A 324 48.15 -22.97 -12.30
C VAL A 324 47.18 -24.14 -12.34
N THR A 325 47.65 -25.37 -12.12
CA THR A 325 46.80 -26.57 -12.14
C THR A 325 45.79 -26.55 -11.00
N ALA A 326 46.22 -26.25 -9.77
CA ALA A 326 45.33 -26.19 -8.61
C ALA A 326 44.25 -25.11 -8.78
N THR A 327 44.65 -23.92 -9.23
CA THR A 327 43.72 -22.80 -9.44
C THR A 327 42.80 -23.02 -10.64
N PHE A 328 43.24 -23.70 -11.71
CA PHE A 328 42.40 -24.16 -12.80
C PHE A 328 41.37 -25.20 -12.35
N LEU A 329 41.79 -26.21 -11.59
CA LEU A 329 40.89 -27.25 -11.09
C LEU A 329 39.81 -26.66 -10.19
N VAL A 330 40.14 -25.68 -9.35
CA VAL A 330 39.12 -25.01 -8.52
C VAL A 330 38.29 -24.04 -9.38
N GLY A 331 38.91 -23.06 -10.02
CA GLY A 331 38.20 -21.98 -10.72
C GLY A 331 37.38 -22.47 -11.92
N GLY A 332 37.95 -23.35 -12.75
CA GLY A 332 37.27 -23.90 -13.92
C GLY A 332 36.07 -24.78 -13.58
N ASN A 333 36.20 -25.63 -12.55
CA ASN A 333 35.08 -26.45 -12.09
C ASN A 333 34.01 -25.62 -11.39
N VAL A 334 34.37 -24.65 -10.55
CA VAL A 334 33.38 -23.78 -9.90
C VAL A 334 32.63 -22.93 -10.94
N GLU A 335 33.31 -22.41 -11.96
CA GLU A 335 32.65 -21.67 -13.04
C GLU A 335 31.61 -22.53 -13.76
N LYS A 336 31.98 -23.75 -14.17
CA LYS A 336 31.11 -24.63 -14.96
C LYS A 336 30.04 -25.37 -14.15
N LEU A 337 30.35 -25.79 -12.93
CA LEU A 337 29.44 -26.58 -12.09
C LEU A 337 28.59 -25.70 -11.17
N VAL A 338 29.05 -24.49 -10.81
CA VAL A 338 28.38 -23.61 -9.84
C VAL A 338 27.93 -22.29 -10.48
N CYS A 339 28.80 -21.53 -11.14
CA CYS A 339 28.43 -20.17 -11.55
C CYS A 339 27.55 -20.09 -12.80
N GLU A 340 27.83 -20.88 -13.84
CA GLU A 340 27.03 -20.92 -15.07
C GLU A 340 25.57 -21.37 -14.83
N PRO A 341 25.30 -22.42 -14.03
CA PRO A 341 23.93 -22.78 -13.74
C PRO A 341 23.26 -21.74 -12.81
N PHE A 342 24.00 -21.03 -11.94
CA PHE A 342 23.43 -20.00 -11.06
C PHE A 342 22.89 -18.83 -11.88
N HIS A 343 23.66 -18.39 -12.88
CA HIS A 343 23.26 -17.33 -13.83
C HIS A 343 22.07 -17.71 -14.73
N THR A 344 22.02 -18.95 -15.22
CA THR A 344 20.91 -19.45 -16.05
C THR A 344 19.67 -19.82 -15.23
N LYS A 345 19.72 -19.67 -13.90
CA LYS A 345 18.71 -20.12 -12.92
C LYS A 345 18.47 -21.64 -12.93
N GLN A 346 19.28 -22.39 -13.67
CA GLN A 346 19.20 -23.85 -13.73
C GLN A 346 19.81 -24.49 -12.48
N LEU A 347 20.75 -23.83 -11.80
CA LEU A 347 21.21 -24.26 -10.48
C LEU A 347 20.15 -24.03 -9.43
N PHE A 348 19.35 -22.96 -9.51
CA PHE A 348 18.20 -22.85 -8.61
C PHE A 348 17.28 -24.05 -8.83
N LYS A 349 16.97 -24.37 -10.08
CA LYS A 349 16.20 -25.58 -10.37
C LYS A 349 16.87 -26.86 -9.84
N ALA A 350 18.18 -27.04 -10.00
CA ALA A 350 18.88 -28.27 -9.60
C ALA A 350 19.25 -28.38 -8.10
N SER A 351 19.64 -27.29 -7.42
CA SER A 351 19.96 -27.27 -5.98
C SER A 351 18.71 -27.18 -5.11
N TYR A 352 17.68 -26.45 -5.56
CA TYR A 352 16.37 -26.52 -4.94
C TYR A 352 15.60 -27.73 -5.41
N ASP A 353 15.81 -28.35 -6.58
CA ASP A 353 15.27 -29.69 -6.83
C ASP A 353 15.79 -30.63 -5.74
N VAL A 354 17.04 -30.56 -5.25
CA VAL A 354 17.48 -31.40 -4.12
C VAL A 354 16.76 -31.03 -2.80
N LEU A 355 16.49 -29.75 -2.53
CA LEU A 355 15.82 -29.29 -1.28
C LEU A 355 14.28 -29.40 -1.31
N ASP A 356 13.69 -29.28 -2.49
CA ASP A 356 12.28 -29.37 -2.86
C ASP A 356 11.98 -30.76 -3.49
N THR A 357 12.97 -31.68 -3.53
CA THR A 357 12.73 -33.10 -3.92
C THR A 357 11.84 -33.66 -2.84
N PRO A 358 10.66 -34.21 -3.20
CA PRO A 358 9.77 -34.84 -2.25
C PRO A 358 10.51 -35.84 -1.38
N HIS A 359 10.40 -35.69 -0.06
CA HIS A 359 10.89 -36.65 0.93
C HIS A 359 12.43 -36.73 1.07
N LEU A 360 13.21 -35.81 0.48
CA LEU A 360 14.68 -35.92 0.50
C LEU A 360 15.32 -35.49 1.84
N VAL A 361 14.85 -34.38 2.42
CA VAL A 361 15.38 -33.87 3.71
C VAL A 361 14.79 -34.61 4.91
N ASN A 362 13.52 -34.99 4.79
CA ASN A 362 12.80 -35.78 5.78
C ASN A 362 11.79 -36.68 5.04
N PRO A 363 11.75 -38.00 5.29
CA PRO A 363 10.81 -38.90 4.64
C PRO A 363 9.33 -38.51 4.82
N GLU A 364 8.99 -37.76 5.87
CA GLU A 364 7.62 -37.27 6.12
C GLU A 364 7.28 -35.99 5.33
N TRP A 365 8.28 -35.25 4.83
CA TRP A 365 8.07 -33.92 4.24
C TRP A 365 8.18 -33.94 2.71
N ARG A 366 7.09 -33.61 2.03
CA ARG A 366 7.09 -33.36 0.59
C ARG A 366 7.87 -32.08 0.22
N ASN A 367 7.60 -30.95 0.88
CA ASN A 367 8.35 -29.70 0.67
C ASN A 367 9.02 -29.25 1.98
N PHE A 368 10.30 -28.85 1.93
CA PHE A 368 11.09 -28.49 3.12
C PHE A 368 10.61 -27.21 3.80
N ILE A 369 10.49 -26.10 3.06
CA ILE A 369 10.10 -24.79 3.64
C ILE A 369 8.79 -24.89 4.42
N PRO A 370 7.69 -25.41 3.84
CA PRO A 370 6.43 -25.42 4.54
C PRO A 370 6.33 -26.55 5.58
N GLY A 371 7.02 -27.68 5.40
CA GLY A 371 7.16 -28.71 6.44
C GLY A 371 7.87 -28.18 7.70
N TYR A 372 8.90 -27.36 7.52
CA TYR A 372 9.64 -26.73 8.63
C TYR A 372 8.91 -25.55 9.26
N MET A 373 8.36 -24.62 8.45
CA MET A 373 7.76 -23.38 8.97
C MET A 373 6.29 -23.50 9.35
N TYR A 374 5.52 -24.31 8.64
CA TYR A 374 4.06 -24.41 8.81
C TYR A 374 3.61 -25.76 9.35
N ASN A 375 4.54 -26.71 9.54
CA ASN A 375 4.24 -28.10 9.90
C ASN A 375 3.21 -28.74 8.93
N ASP A 376 3.18 -28.26 7.69
CA ASP A 376 2.32 -28.71 6.60
C ASP A 376 3.20 -28.83 5.35
N SER A 377 3.66 -30.04 5.06
CA SER A 377 4.58 -30.27 3.94
C SER A 377 3.90 -30.33 2.57
N ASP A 378 2.56 -30.34 2.52
CA ASP A 378 1.79 -30.42 1.27
C ASP A 378 1.54 -29.04 0.63
N LEU A 379 1.87 -27.95 1.33
CA LEU A 379 1.79 -26.61 0.78
C LEU A 379 2.76 -26.43 -0.40
N ASP A 380 2.25 -25.95 -1.53
CA ASP A 380 3.03 -25.66 -2.74
C ASP A 380 3.81 -24.35 -2.59
N LEU A 381 4.92 -24.40 -1.84
CA LEU A 381 5.86 -23.31 -1.61
C LEU A 381 7.29 -23.82 -1.82
N THR A 382 7.82 -23.59 -3.02
CA THR A 382 9.20 -23.93 -3.40
C THR A 382 10.13 -22.74 -3.20
N VAL A 383 11.43 -23.01 -3.03
CA VAL A 383 12.40 -21.90 -2.85
C VAL A 383 12.54 -21.07 -4.13
N GLU A 384 12.39 -21.69 -5.30
CA GLU A 384 12.34 -20.99 -6.59
C GLU A 384 11.18 -19.99 -6.64
N SER A 385 9.97 -20.42 -6.25
CA SER A 385 8.79 -19.55 -6.25
C SER A 385 8.94 -18.38 -5.28
N LEU A 386 9.49 -18.63 -4.09
CA LEU A 386 9.78 -17.62 -3.07
C LEU A 386 10.78 -16.60 -3.61
N TYR A 387 11.95 -17.05 -4.09
CA TYR A 387 12.98 -16.17 -4.65
C TYR A 387 12.46 -15.35 -5.84
N SER A 388 11.73 -15.99 -6.77
CA SER A 388 11.16 -15.31 -7.94
C SER A 388 10.15 -14.22 -7.54
N ASN A 389 9.26 -14.51 -6.59
CA ASN A 389 8.29 -13.54 -6.07
C ASN A 389 8.99 -12.37 -5.37
N CYS A 390 10.02 -12.64 -4.56
CA CYS A 390 10.81 -11.61 -3.90
C CYS A 390 11.63 -10.78 -4.90
N LYS A 391 12.19 -11.41 -5.96
CA LYS A 391 12.90 -10.71 -7.04
C LYS A 391 11.98 -9.76 -7.82
N ASN A 392 10.71 -10.14 -7.98
CA ASN A 392 9.66 -9.31 -8.58
C ASN A 392 9.05 -8.30 -7.61
N ASN A 393 9.65 -8.09 -6.43
CA ASN A 393 9.21 -7.12 -5.42
C ASN A 393 7.77 -7.34 -4.93
N ARG A 394 7.30 -8.60 -4.86
CA ARG A 394 6.03 -8.92 -4.21
C ARG A 394 6.16 -8.83 -2.69
N SER A 395 5.02 -8.71 -2.00
CA SER A 395 5.00 -8.75 -0.54
C SER A 395 5.44 -10.10 0.00
N LEU A 396 5.99 -10.12 1.21
CA LEU A 396 6.33 -11.35 1.92
C LEU A 396 5.08 -12.23 2.11
N TYR A 397 3.91 -11.63 2.32
CA TYR A 397 2.63 -12.34 2.43
C TYR A 397 2.31 -13.17 1.18
N SER A 398 2.50 -12.59 -0.01
CA SER A 398 2.31 -13.28 -1.30
C SER A 398 3.41 -14.32 -1.53
N ALA A 399 4.66 -13.95 -1.26
CA ALA A 399 5.83 -14.78 -1.55
C ALA A 399 5.91 -16.04 -0.67
N MET A 400 5.51 -15.94 0.60
CA MET A 400 5.50 -17.03 1.59
C MET A 400 4.16 -17.78 1.65
N ARG A 401 3.18 -17.42 0.81
CA ARG A 401 1.82 -18.01 0.83
C ARG A 401 1.16 -17.96 2.21
N LEU A 402 1.34 -16.84 2.90
CA LEU A 402 0.73 -16.61 4.21
C LEU A 402 -0.80 -16.57 4.16
N ASP A 403 -1.41 -16.53 2.96
CA ASP A 403 -2.85 -16.70 2.74
C ASP A 403 -3.43 -18.01 3.26
N LYS A 404 -2.60 -19.04 3.45
CA LYS A 404 -3.02 -20.36 3.94
C LYS A 404 -3.04 -20.46 5.46
N VAL A 405 -2.13 -19.76 6.12
CA VAL A 405 -2.05 -19.71 7.59
C VAL A 405 -2.93 -18.59 8.13
N PHE A 406 -2.90 -17.44 7.46
CA PHE A 406 -3.66 -16.27 7.81
C PHE A 406 -4.44 -15.77 6.61
N ASN A 407 -5.71 -16.17 6.53
CA ASN A 407 -6.58 -15.71 5.47
C ASN A 407 -7.33 -14.44 5.89
N VAL A 408 -6.86 -13.29 5.39
CA VAL A 408 -7.50 -11.98 5.59
C VAL A 408 -8.99 -12.00 5.22
N THR A 409 -9.37 -12.81 4.24
CA THR A 409 -10.77 -12.91 3.76
C THR A 409 -11.65 -13.68 4.72
N THR A 410 -11.11 -14.66 5.47
CA THR A 410 -11.85 -15.33 6.54
C THR A 410 -11.85 -14.53 7.82
N LEU A 411 -10.78 -13.77 8.11
CA LEU A 411 -10.75 -12.87 9.26
C LEU A 411 -11.74 -11.73 9.08
N LEU A 412 -11.71 -11.06 7.92
CA LEU A 412 -12.64 -10.02 7.51
C LEU A 412 -13.78 -10.64 6.68
N ASN A 413 -14.39 -11.73 7.18
CA ASN A 413 -15.43 -12.44 6.45
C ASN A 413 -16.67 -11.56 6.26
N SER A 414 -16.78 -11.02 5.05
CA SER A 414 -17.94 -10.22 4.60
C SER A 414 -19.26 -10.92 4.91
N SER A 415 -19.37 -12.25 4.78
CA SER A 415 -20.64 -12.94 5.00
C SER A 415 -21.14 -12.90 6.44
N LEU A 416 -20.25 -12.80 7.44
CA LEU A 416 -20.66 -12.75 8.84
C LEU A 416 -21.17 -11.34 9.17
N TYR A 417 -20.48 -10.30 8.68
CA TYR A 417 -20.88 -8.90 8.86
C TYR A 417 -22.10 -8.52 8.03
N THR A 418 -22.13 -8.84 6.74
CA THR A 418 -23.26 -8.46 5.88
C THR A 418 -24.53 -9.22 6.21
N LYS A 419 -24.43 -10.44 6.77
CA LYS A 419 -25.60 -11.23 7.15
C LYS A 419 -26.18 -10.80 8.49
N GLU A 420 -25.35 -10.51 9.48
CA GLU A 420 -25.82 -9.98 10.77
C GLU A 420 -26.33 -8.54 10.63
N LEU A 421 -25.57 -7.68 9.96
CA LEU A 421 -25.99 -6.31 9.68
C LEU A 421 -27.23 -6.32 8.78
N GLY A 422 -27.25 -7.16 7.74
CA GLY A 422 -28.40 -7.36 6.87
C GLY A 422 -29.64 -7.79 7.65
N LYS A 423 -29.54 -8.78 8.54
CA LYS A 423 -30.66 -9.21 9.39
C LYS A 423 -31.19 -8.10 10.30
N MET A 424 -30.33 -7.25 10.86
CA MET A 424 -30.76 -6.12 11.68
C MET A 424 -31.55 -5.10 10.86
N PHE A 425 -31.06 -4.73 9.67
CA PHE A 425 -31.78 -3.84 8.76
C PHE A 425 -33.06 -4.48 8.21
N ASP A 426 -33.07 -5.78 7.92
CA ASP A 426 -34.25 -6.51 7.42
C ASP A 426 -35.35 -6.67 8.49
N SER A 427 -34.97 -6.62 9.77
CA SER A 427 -35.90 -6.73 10.90
C SER A 427 -36.69 -5.45 11.17
N VAL A 428 -36.22 -4.29 10.68
CA VAL A 428 -36.86 -2.99 10.87
C VAL A 428 -37.52 -2.56 9.57
N LYS A 429 -38.73 -3.08 9.34
CA LYS A 429 -39.67 -2.49 8.38
C LYS A 429 -40.41 -1.38 9.09
N ILE A 430 -40.05 -0.15 8.78
CA ILE A 430 -40.74 1.02 9.32
C ILE A 430 -42.16 0.98 8.75
N ASP A 431 -43.14 0.90 9.65
CA ASP A 431 -44.55 0.82 9.31
C ASP A 431 -45.26 2.06 9.86
N LEU A 432 -45.55 3.02 8.98
CA LEU A 432 -46.25 4.25 9.33
C LEU A 432 -47.78 4.09 9.27
N ARG A 433 -48.30 2.88 9.00
CA ARG A 433 -49.75 2.62 8.95
C ARG A 433 -50.45 2.82 10.30
N GLY A 434 -49.71 2.81 11.40
CA GLY A 434 -50.24 3.09 12.75
C GLY A 434 -50.59 4.56 13.00
N ILE A 435 -50.17 5.47 12.13
CA ILE A 435 -50.48 6.91 12.23
C ILE A 435 -51.86 7.14 11.62
N VAL A 436 -52.84 7.56 12.43
CA VAL A 436 -54.21 7.87 11.98
C VAL A 436 -54.44 9.37 12.10
N LEU A 437 -54.55 10.07 10.97
CA LEU A 437 -54.77 11.52 10.94
C LEU A 437 -56.19 11.93 11.36
N LEU A 438 -57.17 11.10 11.01
CA LEU A 438 -58.57 11.29 11.37
C LEU A 438 -59.17 9.93 11.71
N GLU A 439 -59.61 9.77 12.96
CA GLU A 439 -60.26 8.55 13.40
C GLU A 439 -61.57 8.34 12.65
N SER A 440 -61.94 7.07 12.45
CA SER A 440 -63.15 6.68 11.72
C SER A 440 -64.44 7.32 12.27
N GLU A 441 -64.50 7.60 13.58
CA GLU A 441 -65.62 8.28 14.22
C GLU A 441 -65.74 9.75 13.79
N GLY A 442 -64.61 10.49 13.77
CA GLY A 442 -64.55 11.87 13.29
C GLY A 442 -64.83 11.98 11.79
N LYS A 443 -64.35 10.99 11.01
CA LYS A 443 -64.64 10.87 9.58
C LYS A 443 -66.14 10.67 9.33
N GLN A 444 -66.76 9.72 10.04
CA GLN A 444 -68.18 9.44 9.88
C GLN A 444 -69.04 10.64 10.29
N SER A 445 -68.68 11.33 11.38
CA SER A 445 -69.39 12.53 11.83
C SER A 445 -69.40 13.65 10.77
N LEU A 446 -68.29 13.82 10.03
CA LEU A 446 -68.21 14.80 8.94
C LEU A 446 -69.04 14.38 7.71
N ILE A 447 -69.06 13.08 7.39
CA ILE A 447 -69.89 12.52 6.30
C ILE A 447 -71.37 12.69 6.66
N ASP A 448 -71.77 12.25 7.84
CA ASP A 448 -73.14 12.34 8.35
C ASP A 448 -73.61 13.79 8.30
N PHE A 449 -72.76 14.74 8.70
CA PHE A 449 -73.06 16.17 8.60
C PHE A 449 -73.28 16.64 7.16
N SER A 450 -72.41 16.24 6.22
CA SER A 450 -72.56 16.62 4.80
C SER A 450 -73.87 16.08 4.20
N GLU A 451 -74.37 14.96 4.72
CA GLU A 451 -75.59 14.28 4.30
C GLU A 451 -76.85 14.75 5.06
N THR A 452 -76.73 15.64 6.04
CA THR A 452 -77.88 16.14 6.84
C THR A 452 -78.93 16.92 6.05
N GLY A 453 -78.68 17.26 4.79
CA GLY A 453 -79.61 18.05 3.97
C GLY A 453 -79.67 19.53 4.33
N VAL A 454 -78.72 20.05 5.13
CA VAL A 454 -78.66 21.48 5.49
C VAL A 454 -78.57 22.38 4.25
N ALA A 455 -77.89 21.94 3.19
CA ALA A 455 -77.83 22.66 1.91
C ALA A 455 -79.15 22.61 1.11
N GLU A 456 -80.03 21.65 1.42
CA GLU A 456 -81.28 21.37 0.73
C GLU A 456 -82.48 22.07 1.39
N ILE A 457 -82.25 22.79 2.49
CA ILE A 457 -83.26 23.62 3.15
C ILE A 457 -83.78 24.65 2.13
N ASN A 458 -85.10 24.75 1.99
CA ASN A 458 -85.74 25.70 1.10
C ASN A 458 -85.66 27.13 1.68
N TYR A 459 -84.49 27.75 1.61
CA TYR A 459 -84.24 29.11 2.10
C TYR A 459 -85.13 30.16 1.42
N ALA A 460 -85.53 29.92 0.17
CA ALA A 460 -86.48 30.77 -0.55
C ALA A 460 -87.84 30.83 0.16
N ALA A 461 -88.35 29.71 0.70
CA ALA A 461 -89.60 29.71 1.47
C ALA A 461 -89.50 30.55 2.77
N TYR A 462 -88.35 30.52 3.47
CA TYR A 462 -88.13 31.37 4.65
C TYR A 462 -87.99 32.86 4.29
N LEU A 463 -87.38 33.17 3.13
CA LEU A 463 -87.26 34.53 2.61
C LEU A 463 -88.57 35.10 2.06
N GLU A 464 -89.41 34.25 1.45
CA GLU A 464 -90.73 34.61 0.94
C GLU A 464 -91.73 34.87 2.07
N GLU A 465 -91.74 34.04 3.12
CA GLU A 465 -92.62 34.24 4.27
C GLU A 465 -92.26 35.52 5.04
N GLY A 466 -90.97 35.87 5.11
CA GLY A 466 -90.50 37.15 5.67
C GLY A 466 -90.99 38.35 4.86
N HIS A 467 -90.97 38.28 3.52
CA HIS A 467 -91.44 39.35 2.63
C HIS A 467 -92.96 39.47 2.52
N ALA A 468 -93.70 38.37 2.69
CA ALA A 468 -95.17 38.35 2.60
C ALA A 468 -95.85 39.21 3.68
N ASN A 469 -95.14 39.59 4.74
CA ASN A 469 -95.68 40.36 5.86
C ASN A 469 -95.61 41.89 5.68
N SER A 470 -95.02 42.41 4.59
CA SER A 470 -94.82 43.87 4.41
C SER A 470 -96.02 44.63 3.81
N LEU A 471 -97.18 44.01 3.62
CA LEU A 471 -98.34 44.66 2.99
C LEU A 471 -99.66 44.50 3.77
N ARG A 472 -99.75 45.16 4.94
CA ARG A 472 -100.83 46.12 5.28
C ARG A 472 -100.68 46.69 6.70
N GLN A 473 -100.41 48.00 6.74
CA GLN A 473 -100.88 48.99 7.73
C GLN A 473 -100.18 49.06 9.11
N ILE A 474 -99.12 49.88 9.23
CA ILE A 474 -99.03 51.10 10.09
C ILE A 474 -97.65 51.76 9.88
N HIS A 475 -97.67 53.06 9.58
CA HIS A 475 -96.52 53.89 9.22
C HIS A 475 -96.05 54.72 10.44
N SER A 476 -94.72 54.75 10.62
CA SER A 476 -93.88 55.71 11.36
C SER A 476 -93.37 55.42 12.79
N GLN A 477 -93.94 54.50 13.59
CA GLN A 477 -93.37 54.17 14.92
C GLN A 477 -92.95 52.70 15.16
N LEU A 478 -93.40 51.74 14.34
CA LEU A 478 -92.97 50.33 14.42
C LEU A 478 -92.18 49.82 13.21
N VAL A 479 -92.13 50.59 12.12
CA VAL A 479 -91.53 50.15 10.86
C VAL A 479 -90.01 50.12 10.94
N ILE A 480 -89.36 51.09 11.59
CA ILE A 480 -87.89 51.16 11.62
C ILE A 480 -87.27 49.97 12.37
N PRO A 481 -87.73 49.57 13.58
CA PRO A 481 -87.21 48.38 14.26
C PRO A 481 -87.55 47.07 13.53
N MET A 482 -88.75 46.95 12.94
CA MET A 482 -89.14 45.75 12.17
C MET A 482 -88.42 45.63 10.84
N GLU A 483 -88.23 46.71 10.09
CA GLU A 483 -87.41 46.72 8.86
C GLU A 483 -85.96 46.41 9.17
N GLN A 484 -85.43 46.92 10.30
CA GLN A 484 -84.08 46.60 10.75
C GLN A 484 -83.95 45.14 11.18
N ALA A 485 -84.93 44.58 11.91
CA ALA A 485 -84.96 43.17 12.27
C ALA A 485 -85.13 42.25 11.05
N MET A 486 -86.00 42.62 10.10
CA MET A 486 -86.24 41.88 8.86
C MET A 486 -85.06 41.96 7.89
N SER A 487 -84.39 43.11 7.80
CA SER A 487 -83.14 43.27 7.06
C SER A 487 -82.03 42.42 7.69
N THR A 488 -81.93 42.40 9.02
CA THR A 488 -80.98 41.55 9.77
C THR A 488 -81.27 40.07 9.57
N LEU A 489 -82.54 39.67 9.58
CA LEU A 489 -82.97 38.29 9.36
C LEU A 489 -82.72 37.85 7.91
N ASN A 490 -83.04 38.68 6.92
CA ASN A 490 -82.77 38.41 5.50
C ASN A 490 -81.26 38.32 5.22
N GLN A 491 -80.45 39.19 5.83
CA GLN A 491 -79.00 39.09 5.79
C GLN A 491 -78.49 37.80 6.44
N SER A 492 -79.06 37.39 7.58
CA SER A 492 -78.70 36.16 8.28
C SER A 492 -79.10 34.92 7.48
N ILE A 493 -80.29 34.91 6.87
CA ILE A 493 -80.76 33.80 6.02
C ILE A 493 -79.93 33.70 4.74
N ARG A 494 -79.62 34.81 4.07
CA ARG A 494 -78.74 34.79 2.87
C ARG A 494 -77.30 34.38 3.19
N LEU A 495 -76.79 34.79 4.35
CA LEU A 495 -75.48 34.34 4.82
C LEU A 495 -75.51 32.84 5.12
N LEU A 496 -76.55 32.38 5.79
CA LEU A 496 -76.77 30.97 6.09
C LEU A 496 -76.90 30.14 4.80
N GLU A 497 -77.68 30.58 3.82
CA GLU A 497 -77.86 29.95 2.50
C GLU A 497 -76.53 29.79 1.76
N ARG A 498 -75.73 30.86 1.66
CA ARG A 498 -74.40 30.79 1.03
C ARG A 498 -73.44 29.87 1.77
N THR A 499 -73.47 29.91 3.10
CA THR A 499 -72.54 29.10 3.91
C THR A 499 -72.96 27.65 3.90
N ALA A 500 -74.25 27.35 4.00
CA ALA A 500 -74.83 26.01 3.97
C ALA A 500 -74.66 25.32 2.62
N SER A 501 -74.83 26.05 1.50
CA SER A 501 -74.65 25.49 0.15
C SER A 501 -73.18 25.17 -0.20
N ASP A 502 -72.23 25.94 0.33
CA ASP A 502 -70.79 25.75 0.09
C ASP A 502 -70.13 24.74 1.05
N LEU A 503 -70.75 24.49 2.21
CA LEU A 503 -70.19 23.71 3.29
C LEU A 503 -70.01 22.20 2.99
N PRO A 504 -70.96 21.48 2.36
CA PRO A 504 -70.76 20.08 1.96
C PRO A 504 -69.59 19.91 0.99
N ASN A 505 -69.42 20.85 0.05
CA ASN A 505 -68.29 20.84 -0.88
C ASN A 505 -66.96 21.02 -0.14
N LYS A 506 -66.90 21.93 0.84
CA LYS A 506 -65.71 22.13 1.69
C LYS A 506 -65.40 20.92 2.58
N ILE A 507 -66.41 20.25 3.13
CA ILE A 507 -66.20 19.05 3.94
C ILE A 507 -65.68 17.89 3.09
N THR A 508 -66.24 17.72 1.89
CA THR A 508 -65.78 16.72 0.92
C THR A 508 -64.32 16.96 0.52
N ASP A 509 -63.94 18.23 0.30
CA ASP A 509 -62.56 18.60 -0.05
C ASP A 509 -61.58 18.34 1.11
N VAL A 510 -61.98 18.66 2.35
CA VAL A 510 -61.20 18.34 3.56
C VAL A 510 -61.04 16.83 3.73
N LEU A 511 -62.12 16.05 3.62
CA LEU A 511 -62.06 14.58 3.72
C LEU A 511 -61.15 13.98 2.65
N LYS A 512 -61.26 14.44 1.40
CA LYS A 512 -60.41 13.99 0.30
C LYS A 512 -58.93 14.33 0.53
N THR A 513 -58.64 15.50 1.09
CA THR A 513 -57.28 15.93 1.42
C THR A 513 -56.69 15.10 2.58
N ILE A 514 -57.49 14.80 3.60
CA ILE A 514 -57.09 13.93 4.72
C ILE A 514 -56.82 12.51 4.24
N GLU A 515 -57.68 11.94 3.37
CA GLU A 515 -57.46 10.61 2.79
C GLU A 515 -56.19 10.56 1.93
N ALA A 516 -55.96 11.60 1.12
CA ALA A 516 -54.73 11.71 0.32
C ALA A 516 -53.50 11.80 1.23
N ALA A 517 -53.53 12.60 2.30
CA ALA A 517 -52.45 12.70 3.27
C ALA A 517 -52.21 11.37 4.01
N GLN A 518 -53.28 10.68 4.42
CA GLN A 518 -53.23 9.37 5.08
C GLN A 518 -52.61 8.31 4.15
N TYR A 519 -52.95 8.33 2.86
CA TYR A 519 -52.36 7.46 1.85
C TYR A 519 -50.87 7.77 1.64
N LEU A 520 -50.50 9.05 1.56
CA LEU A 520 -49.10 9.47 1.42
C LEU A 520 -48.24 9.02 2.60
N ILE A 521 -48.73 9.11 3.84
CA ILE A 521 -48.00 8.69 5.04
C ILE A 521 -47.93 7.16 5.12
N SER A 522 -49.08 6.49 5.00
CA SER A 522 -49.17 5.05 5.26
C SER A 522 -48.50 4.20 4.18
N GLN A 523 -48.56 4.61 2.91
CA GLN A 523 -48.03 3.84 1.78
C GLN A 523 -46.76 4.46 1.21
N ASN A 524 -46.81 5.71 0.72
CA ASN A 524 -45.68 6.31 0.00
C ASN A 524 -44.49 6.59 0.93
N ALA A 525 -44.71 7.20 2.09
CA ALA A 525 -43.63 7.49 3.04
C ALA A 525 -43.04 6.19 3.61
N THR A 526 -43.88 5.21 3.97
CA THR A 526 -43.43 3.85 4.33
C THR A 526 -42.53 3.25 3.24
N HIS A 527 -42.90 3.33 1.97
CA HIS A 527 -42.07 2.83 0.86
C HIS A 527 -40.76 3.61 0.72
N VAL A 528 -40.81 4.94 0.71
CA VAL A 528 -39.63 5.81 0.56
C VAL A 528 -38.63 5.59 1.69
N VAL A 529 -39.11 5.52 2.94
CA VAL A 529 -38.25 5.30 4.11
C VAL A 529 -37.60 3.91 4.05
N ASN A 530 -38.34 2.86 3.67
CA ASN A 530 -37.76 1.52 3.50
C ASN A 530 -36.75 1.48 2.33
N GLN A 531 -37.01 2.21 1.23
CA GLN A 531 -36.08 2.31 0.10
C GLN A 531 -34.78 3.04 0.47
N GLU A 532 -34.87 4.18 1.16
CA GLU A 532 -33.69 4.90 1.64
C GLU A 532 -32.94 4.07 2.69
N THR A 533 -33.64 3.34 3.56
CA THR A 533 -33.03 2.41 4.53
C THR A 533 -32.20 1.33 3.83
N GLU A 534 -32.71 0.73 2.75
CA GLU A 534 -31.95 -0.26 1.97
C GLU A 534 -30.73 0.37 1.28
N LYS A 535 -30.85 1.59 0.77
CA LYS A 535 -29.72 2.32 0.18
C LYS A 535 -28.62 2.58 1.20
N TYR A 536 -28.98 3.04 2.40
CA TYR A 536 -28.03 3.23 3.49
C TYR A 536 -27.35 1.93 3.93
N LYS A 537 -28.10 0.83 4.04
CA LYS A 537 -27.55 -0.51 4.29
C LYS A 537 -26.50 -0.87 3.24
N GLN A 538 -26.76 -0.60 1.95
CA GLN A 538 -25.77 -0.86 0.89
C GLN A 538 -24.53 0.03 1.00
N THR A 539 -24.69 1.31 1.35
CA THR A 539 -23.56 2.23 1.61
C THR A 539 -22.69 1.74 2.75
N ILE A 540 -23.29 1.38 3.88
CA ILE A 540 -22.59 0.87 5.08
C ILE A 540 -21.82 -0.41 4.74
N VAL A 541 -22.47 -1.37 4.08
CA VAL A 541 -21.81 -2.60 3.60
C VAL A 541 -20.69 -2.28 2.60
N GLY A 542 -20.85 -1.24 1.80
CA GLY A 542 -19.87 -0.73 0.86
C GLY A 542 -18.55 -0.33 1.52
N TYR A 543 -18.59 0.43 2.62
CA TYR A 543 -17.38 0.82 3.35
C TYR A 543 -16.57 -0.38 3.85
N PHE A 544 -17.22 -1.40 4.42
CA PHE A 544 -16.54 -2.62 4.87
C PHE A 544 -15.95 -3.42 3.72
N ARG A 545 -16.66 -3.50 2.59
CA ARG A 545 -16.16 -4.16 1.39
C ARG A 545 -14.91 -3.47 0.85
N GLN A 546 -14.93 -2.13 0.81
CA GLN A 546 -13.78 -1.33 0.36
C GLN A 546 -12.59 -1.48 1.30
N TYR A 547 -12.79 -1.38 2.62
CA TYR A 547 -11.74 -1.58 3.60
C TYR A 547 -11.11 -2.98 3.48
N LYS A 548 -11.93 -4.03 3.38
CA LYS A 548 -11.46 -5.41 3.21
C LYS A 548 -10.62 -5.58 1.94
N GLU A 549 -11.09 -5.08 0.80
CA GLU A 549 -10.38 -5.25 -0.47
C GLU A 549 -9.07 -4.46 -0.48
N TRP A 550 -9.07 -3.28 0.14
CA TRP A 550 -7.87 -2.49 0.35
C TRP A 550 -6.86 -3.23 1.25
N VAL A 551 -7.26 -3.72 2.43
CA VAL A 551 -6.38 -4.51 3.32
C VAL A 551 -5.83 -5.75 2.60
N ARG A 552 -6.67 -6.47 1.86
CA ARG A 552 -6.25 -7.62 1.04
C ARG A 552 -5.17 -7.21 0.04
N THR A 553 -5.42 -6.14 -0.72
CA THR A 553 -4.49 -5.66 -1.76
C THR A 553 -3.17 -5.21 -1.15
N SER A 554 -3.21 -4.35 -0.12
CA SER A 554 -2.00 -3.85 0.54
C SER A 554 -1.17 -4.96 1.18
N LEU A 555 -1.79 -5.97 1.82
CA LEU A 555 -1.04 -7.12 2.32
C LEU A 555 -0.41 -7.96 1.19
N THR A 556 -1.09 -8.12 0.05
CA THR A 556 -0.56 -8.93 -1.08
C THR A 556 0.48 -8.23 -1.94
N MET A 557 0.56 -6.89 -1.93
CA MET A 557 1.36 -6.13 -2.89
C MET A 557 2.30 -5.10 -2.26
N GLU A 558 1.95 -4.49 -1.13
CA GLU A 558 2.61 -3.27 -0.63
C GLU A 558 3.35 -3.50 0.69
N VAL A 559 2.69 -4.17 1.65
CA VAL A 559 3.24 -4.35 3.00
C VAL A 559 4.34 -5.40 2.99
N ALA A 560 5.46 -5.10 3.64
CA ALA A 560 6.60 -5.99 3.78
C ALA A 560 7.11 -6.52 2.42
N ALA A 561 7.56 -5.61 1.55
CA ALA A 561 8.17 -5.97 0.27
C ALA A 561 9.35 -6.94 0.44
N CYS A 562 9.33 -8.08 -0.24
CA CYS A 562 10.29 -9.17 -0.04
C CYS A 562 11.64 -8.96 -0.78
N LYS A 563 11.81 -7.84 -1.49
CA LYS A 563 13.01 -7.57 -2.30
C LYS A 563 14.35 -7.73 -1.56
N PRO A 564 14.51 -7.27 -0.30
CA PRO A 564 15.76 -7.42 0.44
C PRO A 564 16.27 -8.86 0.53
N PHE A 565 15.38 -9.86 0.63
CA PHE A 565 15.77 -11.27 0.65
C PHE A 565 16.41 -11.72 -0.68
N SER A 566 15.82 -11.32 -1.81
CA SER A 566 16.40 -11.63 -3.12
C SER A 566 17.74 -10.94 -3.37
N ASN A 567 17.92 -9.72 -2.83
CA ASN A 567 19.17 -8.97 -2.97
C ASN A 567 20.34 -9.64 -2.24
N ILE A 568 20.08 -10.33 -1.12
CA ILE A 568 21.11 -11.09 -0.40
C ILE A 568 21.57 -12.28 -1.22
N VAL A 569 20.63 -13.03 -1.78
CA VAL A 569 20.95 -14.18 -2.65
C VAL A 569 21.74 -13.71 -3.87
N ASP A 570 21.29 -12.63 -4.53
CA ASP A 570 22.01 -12.01 -5.66
C ASP A 570 23.40 -11.51 -5.23
N THR A 571 23.58 -11.06 -3.99
CA THR A 571 24.88 -10.60 -3.47
C THR A 571 25.85 -11.75 -3.25
N VAL A 572 25.38 -12.88 -2.72
CA VAL A 572 26.21 -14.09 -2.56
C VAL A 572 26.69 -14.57 -3.92
N GLU A 573 25.81 -14.57 -4.93
CA GLU A 573 26.17 -14.89 -6.32
C GLU A 573 27.26 -13.96 -6.85
N ILE A 574 27.06 -12.64 -6.75
CA ILE A 574 27.98 -11.64 -7.28
C ILE A 574 29.36 -11.80 -6.63
N VAL A 575 29.41 -11.99 -5.31
CA VAL A 575 30.66 -12.14 -4.58
C VAL A 575 31.36 -13.46 -4.95
N ALA A 576 30.64 -14.58 -4.95
CA ALA A 576 31.23 -15.88 -5.23
C ALA A 576 31.68 -15.99 -6.68
N CYS A 577 30.80 -15.69 -7.64
CA CYS A 577 31.05 -15.93 -9.05
C CYS A 577 31.78 -14.76 -9.71
N SER A 578 31.23 -13.55 -9.62
CA SER A 578 31.78 -12.40 -10.35
C SER A 578 33.03 -11.81 -9.72
N PHE A 579 33.22 -11.92 -8.40
CA PHE A 579 34.43 -11.39 -7.76
C PHE A 579 35.51 -12.46 -7.62
N LEU A 580 35.20 -13.59 -6.96
CA LEU A 580 36.20 -14.61 -6.66
C LEU A 580 36.54 -15.49 -7.86
N VAL A 581 35.54 -16.13 -8.47
CA VAL A 581 35.77 -17.12 -9.54
C VAL A 581 36.30 -16.47 -10.81
N ASP A 582 35.72 -15.35 -11.26
CA ASP A 582 36.22 -14.60 -12.43
C ASP A 582 37.68 -14.14 -12.26
N SER A 583 38.02 -13.63 -11.07
CA SER A 583 39.39 -13.18 -10.78
C SER A 583 40.37 -14.36 -10.71
N LEU A 584 39.97 -15.47 -10.08
CA LEU A 584 40.76 -16.69 -10.03
C LEU A 584 40.99 -17.26 -11.44
N ASN A 585 39.94 -17.24 -12.28
CA ASN A 585 39.99 -17.71 -13.65
C ASN A 585 40.93 -16.87 -14.53
N THR A 586 40.83 -15.55 -14.40
CA THR A 586 41.74 -14.64 -15.09
C THR A 586 43.18 -14.81 -14.62
N PHE A 587 43.39 -15.04 -13.31
CA PHE A 587 44.71 -15.24 -12.73
C PHE A 587 45.41 -16.50 -13.25
N TRP A 588 44.76 -17.66 -13.18
CA TRP A 588 45.37 -18.92 -13.65
C TRP A 588 45.54 -18.92 -15.16
N PHE A 589 44.63 -18.30 -15.92
CA PHE A 589 44.77 -18.18 -17.37
C PHE A 589 46.00 -17.34 -17.75
N GLY A 590 46.23 -16.22 -17.06
CA GLY A 590 47.40 -15.36 -17.25
C GLY A 590 48.72 -16.07 -16.92
N LEU A 591 48.81 -16.72 -15.76
CA LEU A 591 49.99 -17.50 -15.36
C LEU A 591 50.19 -18.75 -16.22
N GLY A 592 49.11 -19.43 -16.62
CA GLY A 592 49.15 -20.61 -17.48
C GLY A 592 49.70 -20.29 -18.86
N CYS A 593 49.31 -19.15 -19.44
CA CYS A 593 49.92 -18.65 -20.67
C CYS A 593 51.42 -18.43 -20.49
N CYS A 594 51.85 -17.82 -19.38
CA CYS A 594 53.28 -17.62 -19.09
C CYS A 594 54.02 -18.96 -19.01
N ALA A 595 53.48 -19.93 -18.27
CA ALA A 595 54.08 -21.27 -18.12
C ALA A 595 54.19 -22.00 -19.47
N LEU A 596 53.19 -21.90 -20.34
CA LEU A 596 53.20 -22.51 -21.67
C LEU A 596 54.31 -21.91 -22.56
N PHE A 597 54.49 -20.59 -22.53
CA PHE A 597 55.55 -19.92 -23.32
C PHE A 597 56.96 -20.09 -22.75
N LEU A 598 57.11 -20.46 -21.47
CA LEU A 598 58.41 -20.79 -20.90
C LEU A 598 59.04 -22.03 -21.53
N LEU A 599 58.24 -23.03 -21.95
CA LEU A 599 58.74 -24.26 -22.57
C LEU A 599 59.55 -24.02 -23.86
N PRO A 600 59.02 -23.34 -24.91
CA PRO A 600 59.81 -23.01 -26.10
C PRO A 600 60.93 -22.01 -25.78
N SER A 601 60.71 -21.10 -24.82
CA SER A 601 61.75 -20.16 -24.38
C SER A 601 62.98 -20.89 -23.84
N ILE A 602 62.83 -21.96 -23.06
CA ILE A 602 63.95 -22.75 -22.53
C ILE A 602 64.76 -23.37 -23.69
N ILE A 603 64.10 -23.97 -24.67
CA ILE A 603 64.76 -24.61 -25.82
C ILE A 603 65.57 -23.59 -26.61
N LEU A 604 64.97 -22.43 -26.90
CA LEU A 604 65.63 -21.33 -27.59
C LEU A 604 66.80 -20.79 -26.77
N SER A 605 66.62 -20.53 -25.47
CA SER A 605 67.69 -20.03 -24.59
C SER A 605 68.89 -20.97 -24.54
N VAL A 606 68.69 -22.29 -24.45
CA VAL A 606 69.80 -23.28 -24.47
C VAL A 606 70.52 -23.29 -25.81
N LYS A 607 69.79 -23.18 -26.93
CA LYS A 607 70.39 -23.14 -28.28
C LYS A 607 71.17 -21.84 -28.49
N LEU A 608 70.59 -20.68 -28.14
CA LEU A 608 71.25 -19.38 -28.26
C LEU A 608 72.46 -19.26 -27.33
N ALA A 609 72.42 -19.87 -26.14
CA ALA A 609 73.56 -19.86 -25.22
C ALA A 609 74.83 -20.44 -25.83
N LYS A 610 74.71 -21.47 -26.70
CA LYS A 610 75.85 -22.03 -27.45
C LYS A 610 76.48 -21.02 -28.42
N PHE A 611 75.72 -20.05 -28.92
CA PHE A 611 76.20 -19.02 -29.84
C PHE A 611 76.73 -17.77 -29.14
N TYR A 612 76.42 -17.57 -27.86
CA TYR A 612 76.87 -16.41 -27.09
C TYR A 612 78.00 -16.73 -26.10
N ARG A 613 78.02 -17.94 -25.51
CA ARG A 613 79.03 -18.32 -24.52
C ARG A 613 80.40 -18.56 -25.15
N ARG A 614 81.46 -18.12 -24.50
CA ARG A 614 82.84 -18.48 -24.85
C ARG A 614 83.08 -19.93 -24.42
N MET A 615 83.67 -20.76 -25.29
CA MET A 615 84.02 -22.15 -24.99
C MET A 615 85.52 -22.27 -24.73
N ASP A 616 85.94 -23.15 -23.82
CA ASP A 616 87.35 -23.29 -23.46
C ASP A 616 88.16 -24.07 -24.51
N THR A 617 87.49 -24.90 -25.31
CA THR A 617 88.08 -25.66 -26.43
C THR A 617 87.17 -25.60 -27.66
N GLU A 618 87.75 -25.63 -28.86
CA GLU A 618 87.00 -25.83 -30.11
C GLU A 618 86.79 -27.33 -30.31
N ASP A 619 85.53 -27.76 -30.46
CA ASP A 619 85.21 -29.15 -30.77
C ASP A 619 85.67 -29.43 -32.22
N VAL A 620 86.82 -30.08 -32.38
CA VAL A 620 87.25 -30.64 -33.66
C VAL A 620 86.34 -31.84 -33.93
N TYR A 621 85.49 -31.75 -34.96
CA TYR A 621 84.84 -32.93 -35.52
C TYR A 621 85.89 -33.64 -36.37
N ASP A 622 86.53 -34.67 -35.83
CA ASP A 622 87.32 -35.58 -36.65
C ASP A 622 86.34 -36.36 -37.55
N ASP A 623 86.46 -36.15 -38.87
CA ASP A 623 85.82 -36.97 -39.87
C ASP A 623 86.23 -38.44 -39.67
N ILE A 624 85.26 -39.32 -39.81
CA ILE A 624 85.34 -40.76 -39.56
C ILE A 624 86.51 -41.38 -40.35
N GLU A 625 87.56 -41.81 -39.66
CA GLU A 625 88.42 -42.91 -40.09
C GLU A 625 88.89 -43.74 -38.87
N THR A 626 88.28 -44.92 -38.77
CA THR A 626 88.76 -46.15 -38.09
C THR A 626 89.73 -46.00 -36.91
N ILE A 627 89.20 -46.23 -35.71
CA ILE A 627 89.96 -46.56 -34.49
C ILE A 627 90.70 -47.89 -34.69
N PRO A 628 92.00 -47.98 -34.34
CA PRO A 628 92.51 -49.13 -33.62
C PRO A 628 92.82 -48.74 -32.18
N MET A 629 92.24 -49.49 -31.26
CA MET A 629 92.39 -49.35 -29.83
C MET A 629 93.84 -49.69 -29.44
N LYS A 630 94.58 -48.75 -28.85
CA LYS A 630 95.82 -49.05 -28.12
C LYS A 630 95.98 -48.16 -26.89
N THR A 631 95.83 -48.83 -25.74
CA THR A 631 96.47 -48.65 -24.43
C THR A 631 96.60 -47.24 -23.83
N MET A 632 95.92 -47.11 -22.69
CA MET A 632 96.04 -46.10 -21.65
C MET A 632 97.49 -46.02 -21.12
N GLU A 633 98.11 -44.83 -21.18
CA GLU A 633 99.20 -44.44 -20.30
C GLU A 633 98.98 -43.03 -19.73
N ILE A 634 99.35 -42.91 -18.47
CA ILE A 634 99.21 -41.77 -17.57
C ILE A 634 100.22 -40.68 -17.98
N GLY A 635 99.73 -39.45 -18.19
CA GLY A 635 100.57 -38.28 -18.49
C GLY A 635 100.06 -37.03 -17.79
N ASN A 636 100.69 -36.72 -16.66
CA ASN A 636 100.59 -35.45 -15.94
C ASN A 636 101.12 -34.30 -16.82
N ASN A 637 100.43 -33.16 -16.91
CA ASN A 637 101.02 -31.83 -17.19
C ASN A 637 99.99 -30.72 -16.93
N GLY A 638 100.32 -29.80 -16.03
CA GLY A 638 99.56 -28.58 -15.77
C GLY A 638 99.98 -27.42 -16.68
N TYR A 639 99.16 -26.36 -16.74
CA TYR A 639 99.60 -25.02 -17.15
C TYR A 639 98.78 -23.91 -16.46
N HIS A 640 99.53 -22.88 -16.09
CA HIS A 640 99.22 -21.66 -15.36
C HIS A 640 98.15 -20.76 -16.00
N ASN A 641 97.40 -20.04 -15.16
CA ASN A 641 96.69 -18.80 -15.50
C ASN A 641 97.22 -17.67 -14.61
N GLU A 642 98.04 -16.77 -15.15
CA GLU A 642 98.20 -15.42 -14.62
C GLU A 642 98.29 -14.41 -15.78
N CYS A 643 97.46 -13.38 -15.71
CA CYS A 643 97.54 -12.19 -16.54
C CYS A 643 98.11 -11.08 -15.64
N LEU A 644 99.39 -10.74 -15.81
CA LEU A 644 100.10 -9.73 -15.01
C LEU A 644 99.99 -8.35 -15.68
N GLN A 645 99.41 -7.38 -14.97
CA GLN A 645 99.49 -5.96 -15.28
C GLN A 645 100.90 -5.42 -15.00
N GLY A 646 101.35 -4.48 -15.84
CA GLY A 646 102.71 -3.91 -15.82
C GLY A 646 103.10 -3.22 -14.51
N ILE A 647 104.38 -3.41 -14.17
CA ILE A 647 105.10 -2.97 -12.97
C ILE A 647 105.63 -1.53 -13.14
N GLN A 648 105.61 -0.74 -12.07
CA GLN A 648 106.84 -0.09 -11.58
C GLN A 648 106.82 0.11 -10.05
N ASN A 649 107.75 -0.59 -9.39
CA ASN A 649 108.11 -0.52 -7.97
C ASN A 649 109.14 0.61 -7.76
N PRO A 650 109.34 1.17 -6.54
CA PRO A 650 110.29 0.51 -5.62
C PRO A 650 110.07 0.67 -4.09
N VAL A 651 110.59 -0.34 -3.38
CA VAL A 651 111.27 -0.32 -2.06
C VAL A 651 110.44 -0.24 -0.76
N MET A 652 110.16 -1.45 -0.25
CA MET A 652 110.48 -2.04 1.07
C MET A 652 110.87 -1.13 2.27
N THR A 653 110.08 -1.18 3.35
CA THR A 653 110.51 -1.45 4.76
C THR A 653 109.32 -1.70 5.72
N SER A 654 109.42 -2.78 6.50
CA SER A 654 108.91 -3.10 7.87
C SER A 654 107.60 -2.51 8.47
N ILE A 655 106.76 -3.45 8.96
CA ILE A 655 105.78 -3.47 10.08
C ILE A 655 106.29 -2.75 11.39
N PRO A 656 105.50 -2.29 12.42
CA PRO A 656 104.11 -2.63 12.85
C PRO A 656 103.18 -1.49 13.40
N ALA A 657 101.91 -1.90 13.66
CA ALA A 657 101.04 -1.61 14.82
C ALA A 657 100.41 -0.22 15.09
N TYR A 658 99.09 -0.28 15.36
CA TYR A 658 98.24 0.54 16.25
C TYR A 658 98.38 2.07 16.22
N ASP A 659 97.31 2.80 15.90
CA ASP A 659 96.45 3.39 16.94
C ASP A 659 95.13 3.95 16.37
N THR A 660 94.18 4.01 17.28
CA THR A 660 92.84 4.56 17.25
C THR A 660 92.79 6.09 17.03
N MET A 661 91.57 6.58 16.76
CA MET A 661 90.94 7.76 17.39
C MET A 661 90.43 8.86 16.43
N THR A 662 89.10 8.83 16.25
CA THR A 662 88.15 9.97 16.35
C THR A 662 87.95 11.02 15.25
N ARG A 663 86.66 11.41 15.19
CA ARG A 663 86.06 12.73 14.86
C ARG A 663 85.58 13.05 13.43
N PHE A 664 84.25 12.94 13.28
CA PHE A 664 83.38 13.94 12.62
C PHE A 664 83.70 15.40 13.08
N PRO A 665 83.28 16.53 12.44
CA PRO A 665 82.06 16.74 11.63
C PRO A 665 82.11 17.87 10.52
N ARG A 666 80.91 18.25 10.04
CA ARG A 666 80.45 19.51 9.35
C ARG A 666 80.63 19.61 7.84
N ALA A 667 79.56 19.63 7.03
CA ALA A 667 78.45 20.61 6.88
C ALA A 667 78.89 21.90 6.16
N SER A 668 78.33 22.14 4.97
CA SER A 668 78.03 23.47 4.41
C SER A 668 77.09 23.31 3.19
N ALA A 669 75.98 24.05 3.21
CA ALA A 669 74.97 24.20 2.16
C ALA A 669 75.07 25.62 1.53
N PRO A 670 74.03 26.14 0.83
CA PRO A 670 73.72 26.16 -0.62
C PRO A 670 73.91 27.61 -1.22
N PRO A 671 73.37 28.08 -2.38
CA PRO A 671 71.92 28.25 -2.75
C PRO A 671 71.64 27.98 -4.28
N ARG A 672 70.45 28.09 -4.93
CA ARG A 672 69.32 29.05 -4.94
C ARG A 672 68.04 28.46 -5.58
N HIS A 673 66.91 29.06 -5.16
CA HIS A 673 65.50 28.96 -5.58
C HIS A 673 65.16 29.15 -7.07
N ILE A 674 64.00 28.60 -7.50
CA ILE A 674 62.82 29.33 -8.01
C ILE A 674 61.54 28.51 -7.75
N ASP A 675 60.49 29.20 -7.28
CA ASP A 675 59.19 28.70 -6.82
C ASP A 675 58.03 28.84 -7.84
N CYS A 676 56.93 28.12 -7.52
CA CYS A 676 55.50 28.31 -7.88
C CYS A 676 55.00 27.79 -9.25
N ALA A 677 53.81 27.18 -9.40
CA ALA A 677 52.55 27.41 -8.67
C ALA A 677 51.58 26.19 -8.63
N ILE A 678 50.68 26.24 -7.66
CA ILE A 678 49.52 25.38 -7.38
C ILE A 678 48.29 25.89 -8.15
N GLY A 679 47.41 24.99 -8.61
CA GLY A 679 46.08 25.32 -9.16
C GLY A 679 45.01 24.27 -8.81
N ASN A 680 43.96 24.74 -8.14
CA ASN A 680 42.77 24.04 -7.63
C ASN A 680 42.01 23.15 -8.64
N TRP A 681 41.31 22.14 -8.12
CA TRP A 681 40.10 21.59 -8.73
C TRP A 681 38.97 21.50 -7.70
N ASN A 682 37.87 22.18 -8.02
CA ASN A 682 36.51 21.83 -7.58
C ASN A 682 36.05 20.57 -8.32
#